data_AF-A0A3D3USN5-F1
#
_entry.id   AF-A0A3D3USN5-F1
#
_cell.length_a   1.000
_cell.length_b   1.000
_cell.length_c   1.000
_cell.angle_alpha   90.00
_cell.angle_beta   90.00
_cell.angle_gamma   90.00
#
_symmetry.space_group_name_H-M   'P 1'
#
loop_
_entity.id
_entity.type
_entity.pdbx_description
1 polymer ?
#
loop_
_entity_poly.entity_id
_entity_poly.type
_entity_poly.pdbx_seq_one_letter_code
_entity_poly.pdbx_strand_id
1 'polypeptide(L)'
;MRRKQMLLMLAGLLFTSQIWAAEFNTDGDTEGWKGVRADVEVKDGVLTASVVGDASGNDPWIEAPYGPYDANEVGGCYMKVKWSVPNASRFGSTRFYWFPASGGHNSVAYEAPDDPNQFSLVYIDLLNRDALENDNYWEGVINNFRIDLADGPAVGEDYTVDFDWIRMESQYIDNESFEYAGVGDNTFWGWEVPSDQENFAFENTNVKSRNFALKVTGKGAYQQIAQNIKGGMELETGSRINLTGALLIPAASWDEGSSIWFRIRELTNDGQENLSPPIAVTTFDDWFEFDAELTLIHEPADRTAVDVQLFSLTPEGTVFYADDIFVEVLEPSAPDEDKHWKWHKSSWEFNTDGDFEGWGLNQSADPPAIASGEVSNGVLTLTMEADREDPWMLSPAGPFYTGKSTGLVSRMRVSSGTAAGNYEHFWFFDEGGFSNVFFDVPVVGEWFVLYTDLSEDAAWNGWINNIRYDVGDFYQEQATVEFDWIRFVDEYINNNAFEGSLEPWFHEGAGDLSTFSLSSEQVFSGETTLKIKGVGGFHALTQRVEGWDQIPVGATVSVKGYYYVPSETWDPNGIIWFRVNEYDGSSPPVENYSPWLTEPVLDAWTAFEYSITTIYQPEDRVHMSCQLFSNCVPGTIVYADDVFVSVEAQEPQPGWPVNCVKLAEGQEITTDGVVTPAEYAGAQALIINNDTLKANDPYLPYVHNAQAANNDSPSLEDFSVTYYFMWDDEFLYVGAVAQDDINTQYGDTPNLMDCMQFVLAETPQEQSLDMIYIPTIAPADADGNLLAKTDFGGFIQYPVAEESEKAGSVNPDTQDWTVEVKIPWVLMIGDFSGDIAQGDVDGDGENVFPPSVGDVVGFAAFGIDVDSSAGYSFFACTHEFMPWEGVGLGELRFVGSVE
;
A
#
# COMPACT_ATOMS: atom_id res chain seq x y z
N MET A 1 5.39 -14.44 -44.15
CA MET A 1 6.64 -13.66 -43.93
C MET A 1 6.42 -12.16 -43.73
N ARG A 2 5.28 -11.55 -44.09
CA ARG A 2 4.95 -10.13 -43.76
C ARG A 2 3.99 -9.92 -42.56
N ARG A 3 3.58 -10.99 -41.86
CA ARG A 3 2.73 -10.92 -40.66
C ARG A 3 3.49 -11.08 -39.33
N LYS A 4 4.79 -11.43 -39.37
CA LYS A 4 5.64 -11.59 -38.17
C LYS A 4 6.49 -10.36 -37.84
N GLN A 5 6.50 -9.33 -38.69
CA GLN A 5 7.20 -8.06 -38.42
C GLN A 5 6.27 -6.95 -37.90
N MET A 6 4.95 -7.19 -37.88
CA MET A 6 3.98 -6.22 -37.38
C MET A 6 3.59 -6.50 -35.91
N LEU A 7 3.80 -7.73 -35.42
CA LEU A 7 3.64 -8.07 -33.99
C LEU A 7 4.85 -7.67 -33.13
N LEU A 8 6.04 -7.51 -33.74
CA LEU A 8 7.26 -7.14 -33.03
C LEU A 8 7.47 -5.62 -32.88
N MET A 9 6.59 -4.79 -33.48
CA MET A 9 6.61 -3.33 -33.28
C MET A 9 5.51 -2.85 -32.33
N LEU A 10 4.48 -3.66 -32.05
CA LEU A 10 3.43 -3.29 -31.09
C LEU A 10 3.78 -3.67 -29.64
N ALA A 11 4.67 -4.65 -29.44
CA ALA A 11 5.07 -5.10 -28.10
C ALA A 11 6.24 -4.31 -27.48
N GLY A 12 6.76 -3.28 -28.17
CA GLY A 12 7.87 -2.45 -27.70
C GLY A 12 7.52 -0.98 -27.49
N LEU A 13 6.22 -0.67 -27.42
CA LEU A 13 5.67 0.69 -27.27
C LEU A 13 4.65 0.77 -26.12
N LEU A 14 4.54 -0.31 -25.32
CA LEU A 14 3.64 -0.38 -24.19
C LEU A 14 4.49 -0.49 -22.91
N PHE A 15 4.31 0.51 -22.04
CA PHE A 15 4.73 0.60 -20.64
C PHE A 15 6.21 0.93 -20.34
N THR A 16 6.65 2.11 -20.80
CA THR A 16 7.29 3.04 -19.86
C THR A 16 6.24 4.10 -19.56
N SER A 17 5.85 4.31 -18.31
CA SER A 17 4.96 5.41 -17.92
C SER A 17 5.59 6.73 -18.41
N GLN A 18 5.15 7.24 -19.56
CA GLN A 18 5.60 8.52 -20.05
C GLN A 18 4.96 9.57 -19.15
N ILE A 19 5.74 10.08 -18.18
CA ILE A 19 5.30 11.17 -17.30
C ILE A 19 5.28 12.45 -18.14
N TRP A 20 4.13 12.73 -18.73
CA TRP A 20 3.87 13.96 -19.47
C TRP A 20 3.28 15.07 -18.59
N ALA A 21 2.79 14.73 -17.41
CA ALA A 21 2.26 15.66 -16.41
C ALA A 21 3.07 15.54 -15.12
N ALA A 22 3.21 16.65 -14.39
CA ALA A 22 3.81 16.67 -13.07
C ALA A 22 3.02 17.56 -12.13
N GLU A 23 2.75 17.07 -10.92
CA GLU A 23 1.87 17.70 -9.94
C GLU A 23 2.57 18.07 -8.63
N PHE A 24 3.77 17.53 -8.38
CA PHE A 24 4.64 17.86 -7.24
C PHE A 24 3.95 17.68 -5.86
N ASN A 25 3.02 16.73 -5.77
CA ASN A 25 2.18 16.53 -4.58
C ASN A 25 2.91 15.87 -3.40
N THR A 26 4.09 15.29 -3.65
CA THR A 26 4.88 14.58 -2.63
C THR A 26 6.11 15.39 -2.24
N ASP A 27 6.14 15.87 -1.00
CA ASP A 27 7.30 16.60 -0.45
C ASP A 27 8.62 15.84 -0.69
N GLY A 28 9.59 16.54 -1.27
CA GLY A 28 10.91 16.00 -1.61
C GLY A 28 10.99 15.20 -2.91
N ASP A 29 9.87 14.85 -3.54
CA ASP A 29 9.84 14.18 -4.84
C ASP A 29 9.66 15.19 -5.97
N THR A 30 10.67 15.30 -6.84
CA THR A 30 10.61 16.20 -8.00
C THR A 30 9.92 15.58 -9.21
N GLU A 31 9.40 14.36 -9.10
CA GLU A 31 8.80 13.60 -10.21
C GLU A 31 9.77 13.49 -11.41
N GLY A 32 11.06 13.39 -11.09
CA GLY A 32 12.17 13.30 -12.04
C GLY A 32 12.59 14.63 -12.70
N TRP A 33 11.92 15.75 -12.39
CA TRP A 33 12.33 17.08 -12.85
C TRP A 33 13.62 17.52 -12.16
N LYS A 34 14.52 18.14 -12.92
CA LYS A 34 15.84 18.55 -12.44
C LYS A 34 16.13 20.01 -12.75
N GLY A 35 16.69 20.72 -11.78
CA GLY A 35 17.22 22.06 -11.99
C GLY A 35 18.62 22.03 -12.56
N VAL A 36 18.89 22.87 -13.56
CA VAL A 36 20.24 23.13 -14.07
C VAL A 36 20.53 24.61 -13.97
N ARG A 37 21.50 24.94 -13.11
CA ARG A 37 21.77 26.33 -12.66
C ARG A 37 20.57 26.97 -11.95
N ALA A 38 19.67 26.11 -11.49
CA ALA A 38 18.59 26.37 -10.54
C ALA A 38 18.62 25.22 -9.54
N ASP A 39 18.52 25.51 -8.26
CA ASP A 39 18.31 24.48 -7.23
C ASP A 39 16.81 24.22 -7.14
N VAL A 40 16.38 22.97 -7.18
CA VAL A 40 14.95 22.59 -7.12
C VAL A 40 14.63 21.89 -5.81
N GLU A 41 13.48 22.22 -5.24
CA GLU A 41 12.91 21.59 -4.03
C GLU A 41 11.40 21.44 -4.25
N VAL A 42 10.82 20.30 -3.87
CA VAL A 42 9.37 20.11 -3.82
C VAL A 42 8.90 20.16 -2.38
N LYS A 43 7.93 21.03 -2.13
CA LYS A 43 7.33 21.19 -0.81
C LYS A 43 5.93 21.79 -0.90
N ASP A 44 5.03 21.29 -0.06
CA ASP A 44 3.66 21.77 0.08
C ASP A 44 2.92 21.77 -1.28
N GLY A 45 3.16 20.75 -2.12
CA GLY A 45 2.54 20.63 -3.45
C GLY A 45 3.19 21.49 -4.54
N VAL A 46 4.39 22.04 -4.33
CA VAL A 46 4.99 23.03 -5.24
C VAL A 46 6.47 22.71 -5.49
N LEU A 47 6.88 22.65 -6.77
CA LEU A 47 8.29 22.65 -7.16
C LEU A 47 8.83 24.08 -7.22
N THR A 48 9.77 24.40 -6.33
CA THR A 48 10.44 25.70 -6.26
C THR A 48 11.80 25.61 -6.92
N ALA A 49 11.99 26.29 -8.05
CA ALA A 49 13.28 26.50 -8.69
C ALA A 49 13.93 27.80 -8.20
N SER A 50 14.97 27.68 -7.36
CA SER A 50 15.78 28.78 -6.84
C SER A 50 16.92 29.11 -7.80
N VAL A 51 16.88 30.29 -8.40
CA VAL A 51 17.87 30.77 -9.36
C VAL A 51 18.77 31.82 -8.71
N VAL A 52 20.08 31.55 -8.72
CA VAL A 52 21.10 32.51 -8.27
C VAL A 52 21.38 33.52 -9.39
N GLY A 53 21.33 34.81 -9.06
CA GLY A 53 21.60 35.90 -10.00
C GLY A 53 23.08 35.90 -10.43
N ASP A 54 23.39 35.30 -11.58
CA ASP A 54 24.74 35.23 -12.13
C ASP A 54 24.91 36.08 -13.40
N ALA A 55 25.90 36.97 -13.38
CA ALA A 55 26.30 37.78 -14.54
C ALA A 55 27.10 36.99 -15.61
N SER A 56 27.34 35.68 -15.41
CA SER A 56 28.11 34.82 -16.32
C SER A 56 27.42 34.50 -17.66
N GLY A 57 26.12 34.78 -17.78
CA GLY A 57 25.40 34.84 -19.06
C GLY A 57 24.99 33.51 -19.67
N ASN A 58 24.58 32.54 -18.84
CA ASN A 58 23.95 31.31 -19.32
C ASN A 58 22.56 31.18 -18.71
N ASP A 59 21.67 30.50 -19.44
CA ASP A 59 20.26 30.36 -19.11
C ASP A 59 20.08 29.39 -17.93
N PRO A 60 19.25 29.71 -16.91
CA PRO A 60 18.78 28.74 -15.92
C PRO A 60 17.55 27.99 -16.48
N TRP A 61 17.49 26.68 -16.28
CA TRP A 61 16.35 25.87 -16.75
C TRP A 61 16.01 24.73 -15.79
N ILE A 62 14.77 24.25 -15.89
CA ILE A 62 14.38 22.93 -15.39
C ILE A 62 14.22 21.97 -16.56
N GLU A 63 14.62 20.73 -16.37
CA GLU A 63 14.64 19.68 -17.37
C GLU A 63 13.69 18.57 -16.96
N ALA A 64 12.87 18.12 -17.90
CA ALA A 64 11.94 17.02 -17.68
C ALA A 64 12.70 15.69 -17.56
N PRO A 65 12.05 14.62 -17.06
CA PRO A 65 12.57 13.26 -17.14
C PRO A 65 12.97 12.90 -18.58
N TYR A 66 13.90 11.97 -18.77
CA TYR A 66 14.26 11.51 -20.11
C TYR A 66 13.20 10.54 -20.64
N GLY A 67 12.72 10.79 -21.86
CA GLY A 67 11.77 9.94 -22.57
C GLY A 67 12.43 8.96 -23.53
N PRO A 68 11.60 8.16 -24.21
CA PRO A 68 10.99 8.67 -25.43
C PRO A 68 9.58 9.22 -25.17
N TYR A 69 9.26 10.37 -25.76
CA TYR A 69 7.99 11.09 -25.72
C TYR A 69 7.41 11.16 -27.15
N ASP A 70 6.15 10.79 -27.40
CA ASP A 70 5.51 10.97 -28.71
C ASP A 70 4.86 12.36 -28.88
N ALA A 71 5.54 13.27 -29.57
CA ALA A 71 5.03 14.61 -29.85
C ALA A 71 3.80 14.64 -30.76
N ASN A 72 3.42 13.54 -31.41
CA ASN A 72 2.21 13.51 -32.25
C ASN A 72 0.91 13.50 -31.42
N GLU A 73 1.01 13.21 -30.13
CA GLU A 73 -0.14 13.12 -29.21
C GLU A 73 -0.33 14.39 -28.37
N VAL A 74 0.60 15.35 -28.45
CA VAL A 74 0.62 16.57 -27.63
C VAL A 74 0.58 17.82 -28.52
N GLY A 75 -0.30 18.76 -28.20
CA GLY A 75 -0.44 20.04 -28.92
C GLY A 75 0.34 21.21 -28.30
N GLY A 76 0.67 21.11 -27.02
CA GLY A 76 1.23 22.21 -26.25
C GLY A 76 1.59 21.81 -24.83
N CYS A 77 2.01 22.80 -24.04
CA CYS A 77 2.32 22.62 -22.61
C CYS A 77 1.67 23.73 -21.80
N TYR A 78 0.96 23.36 -20.75
CA TYR A 78 0.43 24.23 -19.71
C TYR A 78 1.27 24.11 -18.45
N MET A 79 1.49 25.23 -17.76
CA MET A 79 2.10 25.22 -16.44
C MET A 79 1.47 26.29 -15.57
N LYS A 80 1.12 25.93 -14.33
CA LYS A 80 0.66 26.88 -13.32
C LYS A 80 1.86 27.29 -12.48
N VAL A 81 2.26 28.55 -12.65
CA VAL A 81 3.61 28.97 -12.30
C VAL A 81 3.64 30.40 -11.76
N LYS A 82 4.60 30.68 -10.88
CA LYS A 82 4.72 31.95 -10.14
C LYS A 82 6.18 32.37 -10.06
N TRP A 83 6.51 33.56 -10.55
CA TRP A 83 7.83 34.17 -10.37
C TRP A 83 7.83 35.06 -9.13
N SER A 84 8.90 35.04 -8.34
CA SER A 84 9.03 35.94 -7.18
C SER A 84 9.34 37.39 -7.54
N VAL A 85 9.57 37.69 -8.83
CA VAL A 85 10.07 38.96 -9.36
C VAL A 85 9.33 39.36 -10.64
N PRO A 86 9.12 40.67 -10.92
CA PRO A 86 8.27 41.10 -12.04
C PRO A 86 8.89 40.88 -13.43
N ASN A 87 8.06 40.49 -14.41
CA ASN A 87 8.45 40.18 -15.81
C ASN A 87 9.04 41.36 -16.61
N ALA A 88 8.56 42.59 -16.38
CA ALA A 88 8.45 43.73 -17.32
C ALA A 88 9.67 44.20 -18.19
N SER A 89 10.81 43.52 -18.21
CA SER A 89 11.89 43.57 -19.23
C SER A 89 13.12 42.71 -18.88
N ARG A 90 13.03 41.80 -17.89
CA ARG A 90 14.20 41.22 -17.19
C ARG A 90 14.62 39.82 -17.63
N PHE A 91 13.73 39.03 -18.22
CA PHE A 91 14.00 37.59 -18.47
C PHE A 91 14.35 37.25 -19.92
N GLY A 92 14.53 38.24 -20.81
CA GLY A 92 14.66 37.99 -22.24
C GLY A 92 13.45 37.21 -22.80
N SER A 93 13.60 36.44 -23.87
CA SER A 93 12.54 35.53 -24.32
C SER A 93 12.72 34.17 -23.64
N THR A 94 11.97 33.89 -22.57
CA THR A 94 11.90 32.54 -21.96
C THR A 94 11.54 31.49 -23.01
N ARG A 95 12.09 30.28 -22.89
CA ARG A 95 12.04 29.27 -23.96
C ARG A 95 11.64 27.90 -23.45
N PHE A 96 10.81 27.22 -24.23
CA PHE A 96 10.62 25.78 -24.13
C PHE A 96 11.47 25.11 -25.21
N TYR A 97 12.42 24.27 -24.80
CA TYR A 97 13.29 23.52 -25.70
C TYR A 97 12.89 22.06 -25.76
N TRP A 98 13.03 21.44 -26.93
CA TRP A 98 12.88 20.00 -27.08
C TRP A 98 13.96 19.39 -27.97
N PHE A 99 14.23 18.11 -27.74
CA PHE A 99 15.33 17.37 -28.33
C PHE A 99 14.80 16.11 -29.04
N PRO A 100 14.53 16.18 -30.36
CA PRO A 100 14.04 15.05 -31.13
C PRO A 100 15.01 13.87 -31.15
N ALA A 101 14.50 12.64 -31.17
CA ALA A 101 15.28 11.41 -31.29
C ALA A 101 16.09 11.35 -32.60
N SER A 102 15.64 12.04 -33.65
CA SER A 102 16.37 12.21 -34.91
C SER A 102 17.63 13.08 -34.79
N GLY A 103 17.85 13.70 -33.63
CA GLY A 103 18.95 14.60 -33.33
C GLY A 103 18.61 16.08 -33.59
N GLY A 104 19.38 16.96 -32.95
CA GLY A 104 19.16 18.41 -32.97
C GLY A 104 18.37 18.90 -31.76
N HIS A 105 17.92 20.16 -31.81
CA HIS A 105 16.99 20.75 -30.85
C HIS A 105 16.22 21.88 -31.52
N ASN A 106 15.10 22.27 -30.92
CA ASN A 106 14.35 23.48 -31.23
C ASN A 106 13.85 24.13 -29.97
N SER A 107 13.29 25.33 -30.14
CA SER A 107 12.55 25.99 -29.09
C SER A 107 11.41 26.84 -29.62
N VAL A 108 10.49 27.15 -28.71
CA VAL A 108 9.47 28.18 -28.87
C VAL A 108 9.57 29.15 -27.69
N ALA A 109 9.34 30.43 -27.95
CA ALA A 109 9.27 31.43 -26.89
C ALA A 109 7.91 31.37 -26.18
N TYR A 110 7.92 31.54 -24.86
CA TYR A 110 6.72 31.75 -24.07
C TYR A 110 6.88 33.02 -23.23
N GLU A 111 5.77 33.57 -22.75
CA GLU A 111 5.77 34.78 -21.93
C GLU A 111 5.64 34.40 -20.44
N ALA A 112 6.56 34.88 -19.60
CA ALA A 112 6.45 34.74 -18.16
C ALA A 112 5.28 35.60 -17.61
N PRO A 113 4.65 35.23 -16.48
CA PRO A 113 3.57 36.00 -15.87
C PRO A 113 3.98 37.43 -15.49
N ASP A 114 3.11 38.41 -15.78
CA ASP A 114 3.39 39.83 -15.51
C ASP A 114 3.33 40.18 -14.02
N ASP A 115 2.47 39.51 -13.24
CA ASP A 115 2.25 39.77 -11.82
C ASP A 115 3.13 38.86 -10.94
N PRO A 116 4.13 39.42 -10.23
CA PRO A 116 5.00 38.62 -9.38
C PRO A 116 4.28 38.16 -8.12
N ASN A 117 4.68 36.98 -7.63
CA ASN A 117 4.13 36.32 -6.44
C ASN A 117 2.66 35.88 -6.55
N GLN A 118 2.11 35.81 -7.76
CA GLN A 118 0.81 35.22 -8.04
C GLN A 118 0.96 34.06 -9.03
N PHE A 119 0.38 32.90 -8.70
CA PHE A 119 0.28 31.79 -9.65
C PHE A 119 -0.56 32.22 -10.84
N SER A 120 -0.01 31.99 -12.03
CA SER A 120 -0.65 32.27 -13.30
C SER A 120 -0.45 31.06 -14.22
N LEU A 121 -1.42 30.84 -15.10
CA LEU A 121 -1.30 29.81 -16.12
C LEU A 121 -0.46 30.35 -17.28
N VAL A 122 0.59 29.62 -17.65
CA VAL A 122 1.34 29.85 -18.89
C VAL A 122 1.03 28.72 -19.87
N TYR A 123 0.77 29.10 -21.11
CA TYR A 123 0.54 28.17 -22.21
C TYR A 123 1.62 28.32 -23.28
N ILE A 124 2.11 27.19 -23.75
CA ILE A 124 3.16 27.07 -24.76
C ILE A 124 2.60 26.30 -25.95
N ASP A 125 2.38 27.02 -27.05
CA ASP A 125 1.88 26.45 -28.31
C ASP A 125 3.01 25.77 -29.08
N LEU A 126 2.98 24.44 -29.14
CA LEU A 126 3.98 23.65 -29.83
C LEU A 126 3.62 23.40 -31.30
N LEU A 127 2.37 23.68 -31.72
CA LEU A 127 1.88 23.52 -33.08
C LEU A 127 2.01 24.79 -33.93
N ASN A 128 2.18 25.96 -33.31
CA ASN A 128 2.30 27.23 -34.01
C ASN A 128 3.61 27.36 -34.81
N ARG A 129 3.52 26.99 -36.09
CA ARG A 129 4.63 27.00 -37.05
C ARG A 129 5.25 28.37 -37.29
N ASP A 130 4.51 29.46 -37.07
CA ASP A 130 5.02 30.82 -37.26
C ASP A 130 5.87 31.30 -36.06
N ALA A 131 5.80 30.60 -34.92
CA ALA A 131 6.54 30.91 -33.69
C ALA A 131 7.85 30.11 -33.54
N LEU A 132 8.13 29.16 -34.44
CA LEU A 132 9.30 28.27 -34.37
C LEU A 132 10.54 28.89 -35.05
N GLU A 133 11.71 28.76 -34.43
CA GLU A 133 12.95 29.36 -34.96
C GLU A 133 13.68 28.52 -36.02
N ASN A 134 13.35 27.23 -36.15
CA ASN A 134 14.03 26.25 -37.00
C ASN A 134 13.04 25.37 -37.79
N ASP A 135 13.51 24.71 -38.85
CA ASP A 135 12.70 23.84 -39.74
C ASP A 135 12.34 22.46 -39.13
N ASN A 136 12.73 22.17 -37.88
CA ASN A 136 12.39 20.92 -37.21
C ASN A 136 11.14 21.14 -36.35
N TYR A 137 10.08 20.37 -36.59
CA TYR A 137 8.77 20.58 -35.96
C TYR A 137 8.64 19.85 -34.61
N TRP A 138 7.63 20.22 -33.83
CA TRP A 138 7.11 19.36 -32.77
C TRP A 138 6.39 18.19 -33.44
N GLU A 139 7.12 17.10 -33.67
CA GLU A 139 6.63 15.89 -34.32
C GLU A 139 7.52 14.69 -33.97
N GLY A 140 6.95 13.49 -34.02
CA GLY A 140 7.69 12.24 -33.80
C GLY A 140 8.18 12.07 -32.36
N VAL A 141 9.26 11.29 -32.19
CA VAL A 141 9.78 10.95 -30.86
C VAL A 141 10.72 12.04 -30.35
N ILE A 142 10.44 12.56 -29.16
CA ILE A 142 11.25 13.52 -28.41
C ILE A 142 11.97 12.75 -27.29
N ASN A 143 13.29 12.90 -27.18
CA ASN A 143 14.05 12.23 -26.12
C ASN A 143 13.96 13.00 -24.80
N ASN A 144 13.83 14.33 -24.86
CA ASN A 144 13.77 15.19 -23.70
C ASN A 144 13.25 16.59 -24.10
N PHE A 145 12.73 17.35 -23.14
CA PHE A 145 12.41 18.77 -23.23
C PHE A 145 12.78 19.50 -21.92
N ARG A 146 12.90 20.83 -21.99
CA ARG A 146 13.25 21.67 -20.84
C ARG A 146 12.60 23.04 -20.92
N ILE A 147 12.46 23.68 -19.78
CA ILE A 147 11.83 25.00 -19.59
C ILE A 147 12.89 25.96 -19.08
N ASP A 148 13.30 26.91 -19.92
CA ASP A 148 14.27 27.95 -19.57
C ASP A 148 13.57 29.09 -18.82
N LEU A 149 13.98 29.31 -17.57
CA LEU A 149 13.38 30.24 -16.62
C LEU A 149 13.76 31.71 -16.86
N ALA A 150 14.84 31.92 -17.62
CA ALA A 150 15.31 33.21 -18.12
C ALA A 150 16.23 33.01 -19.34
N ASP A 151 16.38 34.06 -20.15
CA ASP A 151 17.30 34.13 -21.28
C ASP A 151 18.49 35.06 -20.93
N GLY A 152 19.67 34.47 -20.79
CA GLY A 152 20.96 35.12 -20.69
C GLY A 152 21.20 35.96 -19.42
N PRO A 153 22.23 36.84 -19.41
CA PRO A 153 22.73 37.57 -18.22
C PRO A 153 21.78 38.64 -17.66
N ALA A 154 20.47 38.50 -17.86
CA ALA A 154 19.49 39.57 -17.70
C ALA A 154 18.94 39.71 -16.27
N VAL A 155 19.10 38.69 -15.40
CA VAL A 155 18.62 38.74 -14.01
C VAL A 155 19.81 38.83 -13.04
N GLY A 156 20.15 40.06 -12.65
CA GLY A 156 21.27 40.33 -11.73
C GLY A 156 20.92 40.16 -10.24
N GLU A 157 19.82 39.51 -9.92
CA GLU A 157 19.32 39.25 -8.56
C GLU A 157 18.80 37.81 -8.46
N ASP A 158 18.85 37.24 -7.25
CA ASP A 158 18.30 35.91 -6.99
C ASP A 158 16.77 35.95 -7.07
N TYR A 159 16.18 34.89 -7.60
CA TYR A 159 14.72 34.75 -7.68
C TYR A 159 14.29 33.29 -7.62
N THR A 160 12.99 33.07 -7.41
CA THR A 160 12.36 31.75 -7.42
C THR A 160 11.31 31.69 -8.51
N VAL A 161 11.16 30.50 -9.08
CA VAL A 161 10.05 30.13 -9.95
C VAL A 161 9.38 28.92 -9.34
N ASP A 162 8.14 29.10 -8.90
CA ASP A 162 7.35 28.07 -8.25
C ASP A 162 6.40 27.47 -9.28
N PHE A 163 6.41 26.15 -9.43
CA PHE A 163 5.52 25.38 -10.29
C PHE A 163 4.56 24.60 -9.39
N ASP A 164 3.27 24.87 -9.56
CA ASP A 164 2.19 24.09 -8.93
C ASP A 164 2.04 22.77 -9.71
N TRP A 165 1.97 22.87 -11.04
CA TRP A 165 1.97 21.70 -11.93
C TRP A 165 2.43 22.07 -13.34
N ILE A 166 2.80 21.04 -14.12
CA ILE A 166 3.14 21.11 -15.54
C ILE A 166 2.35 20.01 -16.26
N ARG A 167 1.56 20.36 -17.28
CA ARG A 167 0.66 19.43 -17.99
C ARG A 167 0.79 19.59 -19.49
N MET A 168 0.69 18.50 -20.23
CA MET A 168 0.72 18.53 -21.69
C MET A 168 -0.68 18.65 -22.27
N GLU A 169 -0.86 19.61 -23.16
CA GLU A 169 -2.13 19.85 -23.84
C GLU A 169 -2.40 18.77 -24.89
N SER A 170 -3.67 18.43 -25.04
CA SER A 170 -4.20 17.44 -25.97
C SER A 170 -3.77 16.00 -25.66
N GLN A 171 -3.15 15.73 -24.52
CA GLN A 171 -2.70 14.39 -24.18
C GLN A 171 -3.90 13.42 -24.05
N TYR A 172 -4.88 13.76 -23.21
CA TYR A 172 -6.01 12.89 -22.90
C TYR A 172 -7.36 13.42 -23.41
N ILE A 173 -7.52 14.74 -23.52
CA ILE A 173 -8.69 15.41 -24.08
C ILE A 173 -8.21 16.63 -24.87
N ASP A 174 -8.96 17.13 -25.86
CA ASP A 174 -8.62 18.35 -26.60
C ASP A 174 -9.26 19.59 -25.97
N ASN A 175 -8.60 20.76 -26.11
CA ASN A 175 -9.15 22.07 -25.77
C ASN A 175 -9.58 22.19 -24.29
N GLU A 176 -8.68 21.79 -23.41
CA GLU A 176 -8.78 21.72 -21.94
C GLU A 176 -9.17 23.06 -21.31
N SER A 177 -8.60 24.15 -21.80
CA SER A 177 -8.84 25.52 -21.32
C SER A 177 -9.89 26.28 -22.13
N PHE A 178 -10.57 25.64 -23.08
CA PHE A 178 -11.54 26.32 -23.96
C PHE A 178 -10.98 27.53 -24.75
N GLU A 179 -9.67 27.57 -24.98
CA GLU A 179 -8.99 28.66 -25.69
C GLU A 179 -9.15 28.59 -27.22
N TYR A 180 -9.51 27.43 -27.78
CA TYR A 180 -9.65 27.24 -29.22
C TYR A 180 -11.11 27.29 -29.65
N ALA A 181 -11.58 28.50 -29.94
CA ALA A 181 -12.80 28.70 -30.71
C ALA A 181 -12.48 28.72 -32.21
N GLY A 182 -13.26 27.99 -33.00
CA GLY A 182 -13.43 28.37 -34.40
C GLY A 182 -13.98 29.80 -34.43
N VAL A 183 -13.15 30.77 -34.83
CA VAL A 183 -13.52 32.18 -34.83
C VAL A 183 -14.62 32.40 -35.89
N GLY A 184 -15.88 32.19 -35.50
CA GLY A 184 -17.06 32.43 -36.32
C GLY A 184 -18.17 31.36 -36.28
N ASP A 185 -17.95 30.18 -35.70
CA ASP A 185 -18.92 29.06 -35.77
C ASP A 185 -19.34 28.46 -34.41
N ASN A 186 -18.81 28.94 -33.28
CA ASN A 186 -19.15 28.43 -31.93
C ASN A 186 -18.97 26.90 -31.81
N THR A 187 -18.02 26.31 -32.55
CA THR A 187 -17.65 24.90 -32.36
C THR A 187 -16.63 24.80 -31.23
N PHE A 188 -16.96 24.03 -30.20
CA PHE A 188 -16.04 23.63 -29.13
C PHE A 188 -15.18 22.50 -29.69
N TRP A 189 -13.94 22.79 -30.07
CA TRP A 189 -13.06 21.77 -30.66
C TRP A 189 -12.85 20.64 -29.64
N GLY A 190 -12.99 19.37 -30.06
CA GLY A 190 -12.87 18.19 -29.19
C GLY A 190 -14.15 17.82 -28.42
N TRP A 191 -15.01 18.79 -28.14
CA TRP A 191 -16.18 18.61 -27.29
C TRP A 191 -17.48 18.41 -28.09
N GLU A 192 -18.19 17.33 -27.78
CA GLU A 192 -19.51 17.04 -28.32
C GLU A 192 -20.60 17.74 -27.52
N VAL A 193 -21.45 18.53 -28.19
CA VAL A 193 -22.65 19.15 -27.62
C VAL A 193 -23.88 18.48 -28.23
N PRO A 194 -24.47 17.47 -27.57
CA PRO A 194 -25.48 16.60 -28.19
C PRO A 194 -26.85 17.29 -28.40
N SER A 195 -27.11 18.40 -27.71
CA SER A 195 -28.31 19.25 -27.84
C SER A 195 -28.07 20.64 -27.24
N ASP A 196 -28.79 21.67 -27.71
CA ASP A 196 -28.79 23.03 -27.13
C ASP A 196 -27.47 23.82 -27.23
N GLN A 197 -26.81 23.78 -28.40
CA GLN A 197 -25.57 24.52 -28.66
C GLN A 197 -25.69 26.04 -28.38
N GLU A 198 -26.88 26.61 -28.48
CA GLU A 198 -27.15 28.02 -28.14
C GLU A 198 -26.91 28.37 -26.66
N ASN A 199 -26.90 27.38 -25.75
CA ASN A 199 -26.69 27.55 -24.33
C ASN A 199 -25.22 27.50 -23.92
N PHE A 200 -24.33 27.10 -24.83
CA PHE A 200 -22.89 27.06 -24.62
C PHE A 200 -22.22 28.15 -25.46
N ALA A 201 -21.38 28.97 -24.84
CA ALA A 201 -20.63 30.02 -25.53
C ALA A 201 -19.23 30.17 -24.94
N PHE A 202 -18.33 30.81 -25.68
CA PHE A 202 -17.07 31.29 -25.11
C PHE A 202 -17.29 32.66 -24.48
N GLU A 203 -16.73 32.88 -23.29
CA GLU A 203 -16.71 34.16 -22.57
C GLU A 203 -15.27 34.64 -22.43
N ASN A 204 -15.04 35.94 -22.56
CA ASN A 204 -13.70 36.53 -22.46
C ASN A 204 -13.57 37.59 -21.36
N THR A 205 -14.61 37.74 -20.54
CA THR A 205 -14.61 38.67 -19.40
C THR A 205 -14.49 37.94 -18.06
N ASN A 206 -15.16 36.80 -17.91
CA ASN A 206 -15.07 35.94 -16.73
C ASN A 206 -14.31 34.68 -17.12
N VAL A 207 -12.99 34.74 -16.99
CA VAL A 207 -12.07 33.66 -17.37
C VAL A 207 -11.23 33.31 -16.14
N LYS A 208 -10.94 32.02 -15.93
CA LYS A 208 -10.03 31.57 -14.86
C LYS A 208 -8.61 31.75 -15.35
N SER A 209 -8.36 31.33 -16.58
CA SER A 209 -7.05 31.41 -17.20
C SER A 209 -7.11 32.10 -18.56
N ARG A 210 -6.00 32.74 -18.93
CA ARG A 210 -5.70 33.30 -20.25
C ARG A 210 -6.80 34.19 -20.90
N ASN A 211 -7.52 33.74 -21.93
CA ASN A 211 -8.41 34.60 -22.76
C ASN A 211 -9.88 34.17 -22.81
N PHE A 212 -10.21 32.89 -22.67
CA PHE A 212 -11.56 32.36 -22.84
C PHE A 212 -11.92 31.32 -21.78
N ALA A 213 -13.20 31.28 -21.43
CA ALA A 213 -13.78 30.21 -20.63
C ALA A 213 -15.09 29.72 -21.26
N LEU A 214 -15.50 28.50 -20.92
CA LEU A 214 -16.82 27.99 -21.28
C LEU A 214 -17.88 28.72 -20.44
N LYS A 215 -18.84 29.35 -21.10
CA LYS A 215 -20.05 29.92 -20.50
C LYS A 215 -21.23 29.01 -20.78
N VAL A 216 -21.94 28.64 -19.72
CA VAL A 216 -23.13 27.80 -19.80
C VAL A 216 -24.34 28.60 -19.31
N THR A 217 -25.37 28.69 -20.16
CA THR A 217 -26.64 29.34 -19.83
C THR A 217 -27.66 28.27 -19.41
N GLY A 218 -28.20 28.39 -18.20
CA GLY A 218 -29.18 27.47 -17.65
C GLY A 218 -30.49 27.43 -18.44
N LYS A 219 -31.12 26.24 -18.47
CA LYS A 219 -32.38 25.99 -19.20
C LYS A 219 -33.52 25.52 -18.29
N GLY A 220 -33.25 25.34 -16.98
CA GLY A 220 -34.20 24.68 -16.07
C GLY A 220 -34.41 23.19 -16.37
N ALA A 221 -33.53 22.59 -17.19
CA ALA A 221 -33.48 21.17 -17.52
C ALA A 221 -32.02 20.73 -17.68
N TYR A 222 -31.75 19.42 -17.65
CA TYR A 222 -30.41 18.89 -17.84
C TYR A 222 -29.83 19.23 -19.20
N GLN A 223 -28.58 19.70 -19.19
CA GLN A 223 -27.76 20.01 -20.36
C GLN A 223 -26.41 19.32 -20.22
N GLN A 224 -25.81 18.90 -21.34
CA GLN A 224 -24.54 18.19 -21.35
C GLN A 224 -23.59 18.64 -22.46
N ILE A 225 -22.30 18.57 -22.17
CA ILE A 225 -21.19 18.58 -23.14
C ILE A 225 -20.19 17.52 -22.70
N ALA A 226 -19.63 16.76 -23.64
CA ALA A 226 -18.77 15.62 -23.32
C ALA A 226 -17.62 15.47 -24.32
N GLN A 227 -16.56 14.78 -23.91
CA GLN A 227 -15.44 14.42 -24.76
C GLN A 227 -14.89 13.06 -24.33
N ASN A 228 -14.60 12.19 -25.28
CA ASN A 228 -13.96 10.90 -25.00
C ASN A 228 -12.52 11.11 -24.53
N ILE A 229 -12.10 10.33 -23.55
CA ILE A 229 -10.71 10.29 -23.10
C ILE A 229 -9.92 9.46 -24.13
N LYS A 230 -8.86 10.05 -24.71
CA LYS A 230 -7.97 9.38 -25.67
C LYS A 230 -7.28 8.21 -24.98
N GLY A 231 -7.31 7.03 -25.60
CA GLY A 231 -6.77 5.80 -25.01
C GLY A 231 -7.62 5.19 -23.88
N GLY A 232 -8.70 5.83 -23.45
CA GLY A 232 -9.51 5.40 -22.31
C GLY A 232 -10.17 4.02 -22.49
N MET A 233 -10.42 3.62 -23.74
CA MET A 233 -11.01 2.33 -24.06
C MET A 233 -10.01 1.18 -23.88
N GLU A 234 -8.72 1.48 -23.96
CA GLU A 234 -7.62 0.54 -23.90
C GLU A 234 -7.00 0.41 -22.50
N LEU A 235 -7.31 1.33 -21.58
CA LEU A 235 -6.80 1.32 -20.20
C LEU A 235 -7.16 0.04 -19.46
N GLU A 236 -6.30 -0.47 -18.60
CA GLU A 236 -6.59 -1.72 -17.88
C GLU A 236 -7.68 -1.50 -16.81
N THR A 237 -8.30 -2.58 -16.35
CA THR A 237 -9.17 -2.52 -15.16
C THR A 237 -8.31 -2.15 -13.95
N GLY A 238 -8.83 -1.28 -13.08
CA GLY A 238 -8.09 -0.73 -11.94
C GLY A 238 -7.29 0.54 -12.28
N SER A 239 -7.13 0.93 -13.55
CA SER A 239 -6.57 2.24 -13.89
C SER A 239 -7.42 3.34 -13.26
N ARG A 240 -6.76 4.37 -12.71
CA ARG A 240 -7.44 5.52 -12.11
C ARG A 240 -7.36 6.70 -13.05
N ILE A 241 -8.47 7.41 -13.20
CA ILE A 241 -8.55 8.63 -13.99
C ILE A 241 -8.87 9.77 -13.03
N ASN A 242 -8.03 10.78 -13.02
CA ASN A 242 -8.27 12.01 -12.27
C ASN A 242 -8.70 13.12 -13.24
N LEU A 243 -9.74 13.85 -12.88
CA LEU A 243 -10.29 14.99 -13.60
C LEU A 243 -10.18 16.21 -12.69
N THR A 244 -9.47 17.23 -13.14
CA THR A 244 -9.40 18.52 -12.44
C THR A 244 -10.00 19.62 -13.30
N GLY A 245 -10.57 20.63 -12.67
CA GLY A 245 -11.13 21.77 -13.38
C GLY A 245 -11.48 22.94 -12.50
N ALA A 246 -11.93 24.04 -13.11
CA ALA A 246 -12.39 25.23 -12.37
C ALA A 246 -13.81 25.63 -12.76
N LEU A 247 -14.58 26.09 -11.77
CA LEU A 247 -15.94 26.60 -11.93
C LEU A 247 -16.10 27.98 -11.29
N LEU A 248 -16.84 28.87 -11.97
CA LEU A 248 -17.36 30.11 -11.39
C LEU A 248 -18.89 30.10 -11.46
N ILE A 249 -19.51 30.03 -10.29
CA ILE A 249 -20.97 29.96 -10.16
C ILE A 249 -21.44 31.21 -9.41
N PRO A 250 -22.09 32.18 -10.08
CA PRO A 250 -22.74 33.29 -9.39
C PRO A 250 -23.81 32.77 -8.43
N ALA A 251 -23.90 33.32 -7.21
CA ALA A 251 -24.88 32.88 -6.20
C ALA A 251 -26.33 33.00 -6.70
N ALA A 252 -26.61 34.00 -7.54
CA ALA A 252 -27.91 34.21 -8.16
C ALA A 252 -28.26 33.16 -9.25
N SER A 253 -27.28 32.37 -9.68
CA SER A 253 -27.45 31.30 -10.67
C SER A 253 -27.77 29.94 -10.04
N TRP A 254 -27.88 29.86 -8.72
CA TRP A 254 -28.05 28.61 -7.98
C TRP A 254 -29.33 28.61 -7.12
N ASP A 255 -30.06 27.50 -7.12
CA ASP A 255 -31.18 27.25 -6.22
C ASP A 255 -31.16 25.81 -5.68
N GLU A 256 -32.14 25.43 -4.86
CA GLU A 256 -32.23 24.09 -4.25
C GLU A 256 -32.39 22.96 -5.28
N GLY A 257 -32.78 23.26 -6.52
CA GLY A 257 -32.91 22.31 -7.62
C GLY A 257 -31.69 22.28 -8.56
N SER A 258 -30.67 23.11 -8.31
CA SER A 258 -29.47 23.16 -9.14
C SER A 258 -28.54 21.97 -8.88
N SER A 259 -27.90 21.48 -9.94
CA SER A 259 -26.82 20.50 -9.86
C SER A 259 -25.85 20.66 -11.03
N ILE A 260 -24.54 20.64 -10.76
CA ILE A 260 -23.50 20.64 -11.79
C ILE A 260 -22.54 19.51 -11.48
N TRP A 261 -22.18 18.74 -12.49
CA TRP A 261 -21.19 17.67 -12.41
C TRP A 261 -20.24 17.77 -13.57
N PHE A 262 -18.97 18.01 -13.29
CA PHE A 262 -17.89 17.53 -14.14
C PHE A 262 -17.53 16.15 -13.62
N ARG A 263 -17.64 15.14 -14.47
CA ARG A 263 -17.48 13.74 -14.06
C ARG A 263 -16.80 12.93 -15.14
N ILE A 264 -16.19 11.84 -14.72
CA ILE A 264 -15.71 10.78 -15.60
C ILE A 264 -16.78 9.70 -15.65
N ARG A 265 -16.99 9.11 -16.83
CA ARG A 265 -17.91 7.99 -17.02
C ARG A 265 -17.22 6.87 -17.78
N GLU A 266 -17.39 5.66 -17.28
CA GLU A 266 -17.12 4.40 -17.95
C GLU A 266 -18.46 3.71 -18.27
N LEU A 267 -18.69 3.38 -19.54
CA LEU A 267 -19.96 2.82 -20.02
C LEU A 267 -19.73 1.50 -20.75
N THR A 268 -20.52 0.47 -20.46
CA THR A 268 -20.43 -0.85 -21.10
C THR A 268 -21.47 -1.07 -22.21
N ASN A 269 -21.28 -2.15 -22.99
CA ASN A 269 -22.21 -2.56 -24.05
C ASN A 269 -23.63 -2.92 -23.57
N ASP A 270 -23.79 -3.35 -22.31
CA ASP A 270 -25.07 -3.67 -21.69
C ASP A 270 -25.70 -2.45 -20.96
N GLY A 271 -25.02 -1.31 -20.97
CA GLY A 271 -25.53 -0.04 -20.45
C GLY A 271 -25.27 0.17 -18.95
N GLN A 272 -24.32 -0.56 -18.36
CA GLN A 272 -23.82 -0.27 -17.01
C GLN A 272 -22.96 0.99 -17.07
N GLU A 273 -23.22 1.90 -16.13
CA GLU A 273 -22.42 3.12 -15.95
C GLU A 273 -21.67 3.04 -14.63
N ASN A 274 -20.35 3.20 -14.71
CA ASN A 274 -19.50 3.54 -13.58
C ASN A 274 -19.15 5.04 -13.70
N LEU A 275 -19.35 5.79 -12.62
CA LEU A 275 -19.35 7.25 -12.63
C LEU A 275 -18.47 7.77 -11.50
N SER A 276 -17.65 8.79 -11.78
CA SER A 276 -16.96 9.49 -10.69
C SER A 276 -17.99 10.14 -9.74
N PRO A 277 -17.66 10.28 -8.44
CA PRO A 277 -18.53 10.95 -7.50
C PRO A 277 -18.92 12.38 -7.95
N PRO A 278 -20.08 12.88 -7.51
CA PRO A 278 -20.46 14.27 -7.73
C PRO A 278 -19.45 15.28 -7.17
N ILE A 279 -19.08 16.29 -7.95
CA ILE A 279 -18.31 17.44 -7.43
C ILE A 279 -19.15 18.26 -6.44
N ALA A 280 -18.56 18.64 -5.32
CA ALA A 280 -19.19 19.52 -4.34
C ALA A 280 -19.01 20.98 -4.74
N VAL A 281 -20.11 21.73 -4.90
CA VAL A 281 -20.04 23.18 -5.10
C VAL A 281 -19.78 23.86 -3.76
N THR A 282 -18.56 24.33 -3.55
CA THR A 282 -18.10 24.88 -2.26
C THR A 282 -18.11 26.41 -2.23
N THR A 283 -18.06 27.07 -3.39
CA THR A 283 -17.84 28.52 -3.50
C THR A 283 -18.81 29.11 -4.52
N PHE A 284 -19.40 30.26 -4.18
CA PHE A 284 -20.20 31.08 -5.08
C PHE A 284 -19.53 32.43 -5.31
N ASP A 285 -19.82 33.04 -6.46
CA ASP A 285 -19.34 34.35 -6.90
C ASP A 285 -17.81 34.48 -7.05
N ASP A 286 -17.06 33.38 -6.91
CA ASP A 286 -15.62 33.28 -7.16
C ASP A 286 -15.30 31.95 -7.84
N TRP A 287 -14.13 31.86 -8.47
CA TRP A 287 -13.64 30.63 -9.06
C TRP A 287 -13.20 29.66 -7.97
N PHE A 288 -13.63 28.41 -8.06
CA PHE A 288 -13.07 27.32 -7.27
C PHE A 288 -12.57 26.21 -8.18
N GLU A 289 -11.51 25.55 -7.73
CA GLU A 289 -10.96 24.36 -8.38
C GLU A 289 -11.66 23.13 -7.79
N PHE A 290 -11.89 22.12 -8.62
CA PHE A 290 -12.47 20.84 -8.26
C PHE A 290 -11.62 19.70 -8.79
N ASP A 291 -11.72 18.57 -8.13
CA ASP A 291 -11.20 17.28 -8.52
C ASP A 291 -12.34 16.24 -8.57
N ALA A 292 -12.17 15.23 -9.40
CA ALA A 292 -13.02 14.05 -9.47
C ALA A 292 -12.20 12.86 -9.96
N GLU A 293 -12.24 11.76 -9.22
CA GLU A 293 -11.53 10.54 -9.58
C GLU A 293 -12.50 9.41 -9.96
N LEU A 294 -12.10 8.57 -10.91
CA LEU A 294 -12.78 7.31 -11.24
C LEU A 294 -11.75 6.19 -11.37
N THR A 295 -11.96 5.11 -10.62
CA THR A 295 -11.30 3.82 -10.90
C THR A 295 -12.11 3.05 -11.93
N LEU A 296 -11.48 2.60 -13.01
CA LEU A 296 -12.14 1.80 -14.04
C LEU A 296 -12.38 0.38 -13.53
N ILE A 297 -13.62 -0.09 -13.59
CA ILE A 297 -14.03 -1.40 -13.03
C ILE A 297 -14.40 -2.42 -14.08
N HIS A 298 -14.56 -2.01 -15.34
CA HIS A 298 -14.95 -2.91 -16.41
C HIS A 298 -13.75 -3.30 -17.26
N GLU A 299 -13.83 -4.48 -17.87
CA GLU A 299 -12.81 -4.96 -18.80
C GLU A 299 -12.78 -4.09 -20.07
N PRO A 300 -11.59 -3.81 -20.64
CA PRO A 300 -11.47 -3.00 -21.87
C PRO A 300 -12.37 -3.47 -23.02
N ALA A 301 -12.56 -4.79 -23.14
CA ALA A 301 -13.36 -5.40 -24.20
C ALA A 301 -14.88 -5.12 -24.07
N ASP A 302 -15.37 -4.82 -22.88
CA ASP A 302 -16.79 -4.62 -22.59
C ASP A 302 -17.21 -3.14 -22.64
N ARG A 303 -16.23 -2.23 -22.61
CA ARG A 303 -16.46 -0.79 -22.67
C ARG A 303 -16.97 -0.34 -24.04
N THR A 304 -17.75 0.73 -24.01
CA THR A 304 -18.25 1.47 -25.17
C THR A 304 -17.90 2.95 -25.12
N ALA A 305 -17.65 3.50 -23.95
CA ALA A 305 -17.12 4.84 -23.76
C ALA A 305 -16.35 4.96 -22.45
N VAL A 306 -15.30 5.76 -22.47
CA VAL A 306 -14.67 6.37 -21.30
C VAL A 306 -14.57 7.86 -21.61
N ASP A 307 -15.39 8.68 -20.95
CA ASP A 307 -15.57 10.09 -21.31
C ASP A 307 -15.62 11.03 -20.10
N VAL A 308 -15.21 12.28 -20.33
CA VAL A 308 -15.46 13.41 -19.43
C VAL A 308 -16.77 14.05 -19.83
N GLN A 309 -17.63 14.31 -18.85
CA GLN A 309 -18.93 14.93 -19.05
C GLN A 309 -19.12 16.11 -18.11
N LEU A 310 -19.51 17.26 -18.67
CA LEU A 310 -20.19 18.29 -17.92
C LEU A 310 -21.69 18.05 -18.04
N PHE A 311 -22.35 17.75 -16.93
CA PHE A 311 -23.79 17.78 -16.77
C PHE A 311 -24.21 18.98 -15.91
N SER A 312 -25.21 19.73 -16.34
CA SER A 312 -25.76 20.84 -15.55
C SER A 312 -27.27 20.90 -15.58
N LEU A 313 -27.87 21.16 -14.42
CA LEU A 313 -29.24 21.57 -14.21
C LEU A 313 -29.18 22.88 -13.41
N THR A 314 -29.49 23.99 -14.04
CA THR A 314 -29.53 25.31 -13.40
C THR A 314 -30.76 26.08 -13.88
N PRO A 315 -31.25 27.07 -13.12
CA PRO A 315 -32.46 27.82 -13.47
C PRO A 315 -32.39 28.44 -14.88
N GLU A 316 -33.54 28.53 -15.54
CA GLU A 316 -33.60 29.06 -16.90
C GLU A 316 -33.07 30.51 -16.97
N GLY A 317 -32.10 30.74 -17.86
CA GLY A 317 -31.49 32.05 -18.12
C GLY A 317 -30.40 32.47 -17.15
N THR A 318 -30.05 31.65 -16.15
CA THR A 318 -28.87 31.90 -15.30
C THR A 318 -27.58 31.46 -15.99
N VAL A 319 -26.42 31.85 -15.47
CA VAL A 319 -25.13 31.53 -16.11
C VAL A 319 -24.10 31.05 -15.09
N PHE A 320 -23.26 30.10 -15.51
CA PHE A 320 -22.02 29.74 -14.83
C PHE A 320 -20.90 29.57 -15.85
N TYR A 321 -19.66 29.49 -15.37
CA TYR A 321 -18.48 29.38 -16.21
C TYR A 321 -17.63 28.17 -15.79
N ALA A 322 -16.97 27.55 -16.76
CA ALA A 322 -16.04 26.44 -16.57
C ALA A 322 -14.77 26.70 -17.37
N ASP A 323 -13.63 26.30 -16.82
CA ASP A 323 -12.31 26.57 -17.39
C ASP A 323 -11.30 25.53 -16.87
N ASP A 324 -10.13 25.45 -17.49
CA ASP A 324 -8.99 24.66 -17.03
C ASP A 324 -9.30 23.16 -16.77
N ILE A 325 -9.98 22.48 -17.69
CA ILE A 325 -10.40 21.08 -17.56
C ILE A 325 -9.27 20.14 -17.99
N PHE A 326 -8.66 19.44 -17.06
CA PHE A 326 -7.56 18.51 -17.33
C PHE A 326 -7.91 17.09 -16.89
N VAL A 327 -7.44 16.12 -17.68
CA VAL A 327 -7.50 14.70 -17.34
C VAL A 327 -6.10 14.19 -17.13
N GLU A 328 -5.94 13.36 -16.12
CA GLU A 328 -4.76 12.56 -15.87
C GLU A 328 -5.17 11.09 -15.79
N VAL A 329 -4.34 10.22 -16.35
CA VAL A 329 -4.45 8.77 -16.17
C VAL A 329 -3.32 8.37 -15.24
N LEU A 330 -3.71 7.90 -14.06
CA LEU A 330 -2.80 7.31 -13.10
C LEU A 330 -2.73 5.81 -13.39
N GLU A 331 -1.52 5.27 -13.29
CA GLU A 331 -1.33 3.82 -13.34
C GLU A 331 -2.28 3.17 -12.32
N PRO A 332 -2.76 1.94 -12.60
CA PRO A 332 -3.49 1.18 -11.61
C PRO A 332 -2.66 1.22 -10.33
N SER A 333 -3.23 1.72 -9.22
CA SER A 333 -2.73 1.29 -7.92
C SER A 333 -2.87 -0.22 -7.99
N ALA A 334 -1.74 -0.93 -8.09
CA ALA A 334 -1.71 -2.31 -8.59
C ALA A 334 -2.93 -3.05 -8.04
N PRO A 335 -3.93 -3.39 -8.89
CA PRO A 335 -5.27 -3.80 -8.42
C PRO A 335 -5.25 -5.09 -7.59
N ASP A 336 -4.07 -5.67 -7.45
CA ASP A 336 -3.77 -6.89 -6.72
C ASP A 336 -2.82 -6.69 -5.53
N GLU A 337 -2.42 -5.46 -5.15
CA GLU A 337 -1.65 -5.28 -3.90
C GLU A 337 -2.40 -5.86 -2.69
N ASP A 338 -3.73 -5.81 -2.69
CA ASP A 338 -4.57 -6.40 -1.64
C ASP A 338 -4.91 -7.89 -1.85
N LYS A 339 -4.61 -8.49 -3.01
CA LYS A 339 -4.92 -9.92 -3.26
C LYS A 339 -4.18 -10.86 -2.33
N HIS A 340 -3.01 -10.43 -1.87
CA HIS A 340 -2.10 -11.23 -1.08
C HIS A 340 -1.49 -10.39 0.04
N TRP A 341 -1.11 -11.02 1.14
CA TRP A 341 -0.63 -10.29 2.31
C TRP A 341 0.64 -9.49 1.98
N LYS A 342 0.53 -8.15 1.95
CA LYS A 342 1.57 -7.17 1.53
C LYS A 342 2.88 -7.21 2.32
N TRP A 343 2.95 -8.01 3.38
CA TRP A 343 4.04 -8.03 4.36
C TRP A 343 4.52 -9.45 4.66
N HIS A 344 4.40 -10.37 3.69
CA HIS A 344 4.99 -11.71 3.80
C HIS A 344 6.50 -11.61 4.07
N LYS A 345 7.00 -12.57 4.85
CA LYS A 345 8.43 -12.65 5.18
C LYS A 345 9.26 -12.76 3.89
N SER A 346 9.91 -11.66 3.52
CA SER A 346 10.75 -11.48 2.33
C SER A 346 12.25 -11.51 2.66
N SER A 347 12.60 -11.74 3.93
CA SER A 347 13.98 -11.85 4.44
C SER A 347 14.15 -13.11 5.29
N TRP A 348 15.24 -13.83 5.08
CA TRP A 348 15.56 -15.07 5.80
C TRP A 348 16.98 -15.00 6.36
N GLU A 349 17.16 -15.35 7.63
CA GLU A 349 18.42 -15.12 8.37
C GLU A 349 18.99 -16.41 9.02
N PHE A 350 18.21 -17.49 9.08
CA PHE A 350 18.62 -18.79 9.63
C PHE A 350 19.19 -18.74 11.05
N ASN A 351 18.69 -17.80 11.87
CA ASN A 351 19.20 -17.51 13.22
C ASN A 351 18.74 -18.53 14.29
N THR A 352 17.80 -19.41 13.96
CA THR A 352 17.27 -20.43 14.87
C THR A 352 17.81 -21.81 14.50
N ASP A 353 18.64 -22.40 15.37
CA ASP A 353 19.22 -23.74 15.16
C ASP A 353 18.13 -24.78 14.83
N GLY A 354 18.29 -25.48 13.71
CA GLY A 354 17.36 -26.50 13.23
C GLY A 354 16.14 -25.98 12.46
N ASP A 355 15.93 -24.67 12.37
CA ASP A 355 14.83 -24.06 11.63
C ASP A 355 15.30 -23.57 10.25
N PHE A 356 14.70 -24.12 9.19
CA PHE A 356 14.99 -23.77 7.79
C PHE A 356 14.19 -22.54 7.34
N GLU A 357 13.39 -21.94 8.22
CA GLU A 357 12.51 -20.80 7.95
C GLU A 357 11.57 -21.05 6.77
N GLY A 358 11.12 -22.32 6.63
CA GLY A 358 10.22 -22.80 5.59
C GLY A 358 10.87 -23.16 4.25
N TRP A 359 12.19 -23.03 4.10
CA TRP A 359 12.88 -23.44 2.87
C TRP A 359 12.83 -24.96 2.66
N GLY A 360 12.34 -25.37 1.50
CA GLY A 360 12.25 -26.77 1.07
C GLY A 360 13.52 -27.23 0.33
N LEU A 361 13.99 -28.44 0.61
CA LEU A 361 15.20 -29.00 0.00
C LEU A 361 14.87 -30.11 -1.01
N ASN A 362 15.60 -30.19 -2.13
CA ASN A 362 15.52 -31.31 -3.07
C ASN A 362 16.13 -32.61 -2.51
N GLN A 363 15.39 -33.26 -1.60
CA GLN A 363 15.77 -34.55 -1.00
C GLN A 363 14.90 -35.72 -1.49
N SER A 364 13.98 -35.48 -2.42
CA SER A 364 13.00 -36.48 -2.84
C SER A 364 13.51 -37.45 -3.93
N ALA A 365 14.61 -37.12 -4.60
CA ALA A 365 15.23 -37.98 -5.61
C ALA A 365 15.93 -39.21 -5.00
N ASP A 366 16.05 -40.32 -5.74
CA ASP A 366 16.83 -41.50 -5.34
C ASP A 366 18.02 -41.73 -6.30
N PRO A 367 19.27 -41.43 -5.89
CA PRO A 367 19.63 -40.88 -4.58
C PRO A 367 19.45 -39.33 -4.55
N PRO A 368 19.30 -38.70 -3.37
CA PRO A 368 18.90 -37.30 -3.26
C PRO A 368 19.95 -36.34 -3.83
N ALA A 369 19.51 -35.23 -4.43
CA ALA A 369 20.39 -34.20 -4.99
C ALA A 369 21.11 -33.43 -3.87
N ILE A 370 20.38 -33.07 -2.80
CA ILE A 370 20.94 -32.58 -1.54
C ILE A 370 20.98 -33.74 -0.55
N ALA A 371 22.17 -34.14 -0.09
CA ALA A 371 22.34 -35.27 0.81
C ALA A 371 21.91 -34.95 2.25
N SER A 372 22.15 -33.72 2.70
CA SER A 372 21.69 -33.20 4.00
C SER A 372 21.61 -31.68 3.99
N GLY A 373 20.75 -31.12 4.85
CA GLY A 373 20.73 -29.71 5.22
C GLY A 373 20.78 -29.56 6.73
N GLU A 374 21.39 -28.49 7.23
CA GLU A 374 21.47 -28.17 8.66
C GLU A 374 21.47 -26.66 8.85
N VAL A 375 20.68 -26.14 9.78
CA VAL A 375 20.79 -24.75 10.26
C VAL A 375 21.47 -24.76 11.61
N SER A 376 22.61 -24.09 11.72
CA SER A 376 23.34 -23.96 12.99
C SER A 376 24.12 -22.65 13.05
N ASN A 377 24.07 -21.96 14.19
CA ASN A 377 24.80 -20.72 14.45
C ASN A 377 24.59 -19.63 13.38
N GLY A 378 23.35 -19.44 12.92
CA GLY A 378 23.02 -18.41 11.91
C GLY A 378 23.34 -18.79 10.48
N VAL A 379 23.62 -20.06 10.18
CA VAL A 379 24.00 -20.50 8.83
C VAL A 379 23.23 -21.75 8.41
N LEU A 380 22.57 -21.68 7.26
CA LEU A 380 22.05 -22.84 6.55
C LEU A 380 23.17 -23.49 5.73
N THR A 381 23.51 -24.75 6.04
CA THR A 381 24.51 -25.55 5.33
C THR A 381 23.82 -26.67 4.54
N LEU A 382 23.99 -26.66 3.22
CA LEU A 382 23.60 -27.74 2.33
C LEU A 382 24.81 -28.59 2.00
N THR A 383 24.67 -29.91 2.03
CA THR A 383 25.73 -30.86 1.63
C THR A 383 25.30 -31.66 0.42
N MET A 384 26.14 -31.66 -0.62
CA MET A 384 25.96 -32.41 -1.85
C MET A 384 27.08 -33.44 -1.95
N GLU A 385 26.72 -34.69 -2.17
CA GLU A 385 27.69 -35.74 -2.49
C GLU A 385 28.27 -35.54 -3.91
N ALA A 386 29.36 -36.23 -4.24
CA ALA A 386 29.86 -36.24 -5.62
C ALA A 386 28.85 -36.91 -6.59
N ASP A 387 28.94 -36.56 -7.87
CA ASP A 387 28.08 -37.05 -8.96
C ASP A 387 26.59 -36.66 -8.78
N ARG A 388 26.32 -35.43 -8.31
CA ARG A 388 24.97 -34.86 -8.16
C ARG A 388 24.70 -33.79 -9.20
N GLU A 389 23.52 -33.88 -9.80
CA GLU A 389 22.96 -32.92 -10.76
C GLU A 389 21.76 -32.23 -10.12
N ASP A 390 21.55 -30.95 -10.45
CA ASP A 390 20.35 -30.18 -10.09
C ASP A 390 19.99 -30.15 -8.57
N PRO A 391 20.95 -29.88 -7.66
CA PRO A 391 20.62 -29.59 -6.27
C PRO A 391 19.98 -28.22 -6.17
N TRP A 392 18.75 -28.19 -5.66
CA TRP A 392 18.01 -26.95 -5.47
C TRP A 392 17.33 -26.87 -4.11
N MET A 393 17.13 -25.63 -3.65
CA MET A 393 16.27 -25.27 -2.53
C MET A 393 15.19 -24.30 -3.00
N LEU A 394 13.99 -24.45 -2.47
CA LEU A 394 12.81 -23.69 -2.81
C LEU A 394 12.39 -22.85 -1.60
N SER A 395 12.12 -21.57 -1.82
CA SER A 395 11.63 -20.66 -0.78
C SER A 395 10.30 -21.15 -0.22
N PRO A 396 9.90 -20.70 0.98
CA PRO A 396 8.50 -20.70 1.37
C PRO A 396 7.63 -20.16 0.24
N ALA A 397 6.40 -20.68 0.12
CA ALA A 397 5.42 -20.07 -0.76
C ALA A 397 5.17 -18.63 -0.29
N GLY A 398 5.22 -17.70 -1.23
CA GLY A 398 4.77 -16.34 -1.02
C GLY A 398 3.23 -16.27 -1.13
N PRO A 399 2.71 -15.19 -1.71
CA PRO A 399 3.33 -14.56 -2.88
C PRO A 399 4.10 -13.27 -2.58
N PHE A 400 5.05 -12.96 -3.47
CA PHE A 400 5.92 -11.79 -3.43
C PHE A 400 5.65 -10.92 -4.65
N TYR A 401 5.52 -9.60 -4.46
CA TYR A 401 5.32 -8.66 -5.56
C TYR A 401 6.67 -8.11 -6.04
N THR A 402 7.09 -8.49 -7.24
CA THR A 402 8.42 -8.10 -7.73
C THR A 402 8.51 -6.62 -8.11
N GLY A 403 7.37 -5.94 -8.32
CA GLY A 403 7.34 -4.51 -8.68
C GLY A 403 7.89 -3.57 -7.61
N LYS A 404 8.00 -4.04 -6.35
CA LYS A 404 8.64 -3.31 -5.25
C LYS A 404 10.13 -3.58 -5.12
N SER A 405 10.70 -4.51 -5.89
CA SER A 405 12.09 -4.97 -5.71
C SER A 405 12.86 -4.98 -7.03
N THR A 406 14.13 -4.61 -7.00
CA THR A 406 15.00 -4.69 -8.19
C THR A 406 15.58 -6.09 -8.39
N GLY A 407 15.47 -6.99 -7.39
CA GLY A 407 15.93 -8.37 -7.51
C GLY A 407 16.15 -9.06 -6.17
N LEU A 408 17.17 -9.93 -6.13
CA LEU A 408 17.48 -10.78 -4.98
C LEU A 408 18.93 -10.63 -4.53
N VAL A 409 19.16 -10.76 -3.22
CA VAL A 409 20.49 -10.73 -2.64
C VAL A 409 20.66 -11.81 -1.59
N SER A 410 21.82 -12.47 -1.58
CA SER A 410 22.14 -13.47 -0.58
C SER A 410 23.61 -13.43 -0.20
N ARG A 411 23.92 -13.71 1.07
CA ARG A 411 25.29 -13.93 1.51
C ARG A 411 25.56 -15.42 1.60
N MET A 412 26.46 -15.90 0.77
CA MET A 412 26.68 -17.33 0.56
C MET A 412 28.16 -17.71 0.49
N ARG A 413 28.45 -19.00 0.70
CA ARG A 413 29.78 -19.60 0.58
C ARG A 413 29.67 -20.98 -0.04
N VAL A 414 30.53 -21.27 -1.03
CA VAL A 414 30.57 -22.58 -1.70
C VAL A 414 31.93 -23.21 -1.48
N SER A 415 32.01 -24.41 -0.89
CA SER A 415 33.29 -24.98 -0.43
C SER A 415 34.18 -25.58 -1.52
N SER A 416 33.59 -26.05 -2.62
CA SER A 416 34.29 -26.69 -3.73
C SER A 416 33.41 -26.72 -4.98
N GLY A 417 34.01 -26.94 -6.14
CA GLY A 417 33.31 -26.99 -7.43
C GLY A 417 33.56 -25.78 -8.32
N THR A 418 34.42 -25.95 -9.32
CA THR A 418 34.27 -25.19 -10.56
C THR A 418 33.14 -25.91 -11.32
N ALA A 419 31.90 -25.45 -11.13
CA ALA A 419 30.74 -26.08 -11.74
C ALA A 419 30.97 -26.20 -13.26
N ALA A 420 30.71 -27.38 -13.81
CA ALA A 420 30.67 -27.58 -15.26
C ALA A 420 29.35 -27.08 -15.89
N GLY A 421 28.47 -26.46 -15.08
CA GLY A 421 27.20 -25.86 -15.48
C GLY A 421 26.61 -25.00 -14.35
N ASN A 422 26.26 -23.77 -14.73
CA ASN A 422 25.07 -22.98 -14.37
C ASN A 422 24.56 -23.03 -12.92
N TYR A 423 25.02 -22.12 -12.06
CA TYR A 423 24.22 -21.72 -10.90
C TYR A 423 23.07 -20.84 -11.37
N GLU A 424 21.87 -21.07 -10.87
CA GLU A 424 20.67 -20.42 -11.39
C GLU A 424 19.74 -19.96 -10.26
N HIS A 425 19.10 -18.81 -10.46
CA HIS A 425 17.94 -18.37 -9.70
C HIS A 425 16.71 -18.51 -10.56
N PHE A 426 15.70 -19.21 -10.06
CA PHE A 426 14.39 -19.30 -10.66
C PHE A 426 13.38 -18.54 -9.82
N TRP A 427 12.38 -17.98 -10.48
CA TRP A 427 11.16 -17.49 -9.84
C TRP A 427 9.94 -18.04 -10.57
N PHE A 428 8.89 -18.33 -9.80
CA PHE A 428 7.68 -18.98 -10.28
C PHE A 428 6.53 -17.99 -10.20
N PHE A 429 5.86 -17.72 -11.32
CA PHE A 429 4.74 -16.78 -11.37
C PHE A 429 3.53 -17.31 -10.60
N ASP A 430 2.75 -16.43 -10.00
CA ASP A 430 1.51 -16.81 -9.32
C ASP A 430 0.52 -17.50 -10.28
N GLU A 431 0.38 -16.95 -11.49
CA GLU A 431 -0.42 -17.50 -12.59
C GLU A 431 0.13 -18.81 -13.19
N GLY A 432 1.31 -19.24 -12.72
CA GLY A 432 2.01 -20.43 -13.17
C GLY A 432 3.06 -20.17 -14.26
N GLY A 433 4.05 -21.07 -14.32
CA GLY A 433 5.25 -20.90 -15.14
C GLY A 433 6.45 -20.44 -14.31
N PHE A 434 7.57 -20.17 -14.98
CA PHE A 434 8.79 -19.71 -14.32
C PHE A 434 9.69 -18.94 -15.30
N SER A 435 10.60 -18.15 -14.75
CA SER A 435 11.78 -17.62 -15.45
C SER A 435 13.02 -17.84 -14.60
N ASN A 436 14.20 -17.64 -15.19
CA ASN A 436 15.48 -17.89 -14.52
C ASN A 436 16.62 -17.03 -15.06
N VAL A 437 17.61 -16.80 -14.20
CA VAL A 437 18.90 -16.20 -14.55
C VAL A 437 20.05 -17.03 -14.02
N PHE A 438 21.21 -16.90 -14.65
CA PHE A 438 22.44 -17.54 -14.21
C PHE A 438 23.25 -16.59 -13.33
N PHE A 439 23.94 -17.13 -12.34
CA PHE A 439 24.93 -16.38 -11.57
C PHE A 439 26.28 -17.10 -11.50
N ASP A 440 27.32 -16.33 -11.20
CA ASP A 440 28.69 -16.83 -11.04
C ASP A 440 29.07 -16.86 -9.55
N VAL A 441 29.86 -17.85 -9.16
CA VAL A 441 30.51 -17.90 -7.83
C VAL A 441 31.86 -17.19 -7.94
N PRO A 442 32.02 -15.99 -7.36
CA PRO A 442 33.23 -15.18 -7.55
C PRO A 442 34.44 -15.75 -6.82
N VAL A 443 34.21 -16.44 -5.70
CA VAL A 443 35.26 -17.03 -4.86
C VAL A 443 34.77 -18.32 -4.20
N VAL A 444 35.60 -19.36 -4.23
CA VAL A 444 35.34 -20.66 -3.60
C VAL A 444 35.98 -20.69 -2.21
N GLY A 445 35.23 -21.17 -1.22
CA GLY A 445 35.67 -21.34 0.17
C GLY A 445 35.62 -20.06 1.01
N GLU A 446 35.20 -18.93 0.45
CA GLU A 446 35.05 -17.65 1.13
C GLU A 446 33.59 -17.17 1.05
N TRP A 447 33.17 -16.38 2.05
CA TRP A 447 31.86 -15.74 2.03
C TRP A 447 31.87 -14.61 1.00
N PHE A 448 30.78 -14.50 0.23
CA PHE A 448 30.53 -13.39 -0.68
C PHE A 448 29.04 -13.01 -0.63
N VAL A 449 28.73 -11.79 -1.07
CA VAL A 449 27.36 -11.33 -1.27
C VAL A 449 27.06 -11.40 -2.77
N LEU A 450 26.01 -12.12 -3.12
CA LEU A 450 25.51 -12.28 -4.47
C LEU A 450 24.32 -11.33 -4.66
N TYR A 451 24.52 -10.28 -5.46
CA TYR A 451 23.45 -9.43 -5.97
C TYR A 451 22.98 -9.96 -7.32
N THR A 452 21.68 -10.25 -7.43
CA THR A 452 21.02 -10.63 -8.67
C THR A 452 20.06 -9.50 -9.04
N ASP A 453 20.53 -8.58 -9.87
CA ASP A 453 19.71 -7.52 -10.46
C ASP A 453 18.82 -8.11 -11.55
N LEU A 454 17.51 -7.97 -11.35
CA LEU A 454 16.46 -8.46 -12.22
C LEU A 454 15.63 -7.31 -12.82
N SER A 455 15.99 -6.06 -12.54
CA SER A 455 15.23 -4.87 -12.95
C SER A 455 15.15 -4.70 -14.48
N GLU A 456 16.13 -5.20 -15.22
CA GLU A 456 16.11 -5.21 -16.69
C GLU A 456 15.39 -6.44 -17.30
N ASP A 457 15.04 -7.45 -16.49
CA ASP A 457 14.33 -8.64 -16.98
C ASP A 457 12.82 -8.37 -17.05
N ALA A 458 12.27 -8.40 -18.26
CA ALA A 458 10.83 -8.19 -18.48
C ALA A 458 9.94 -9.22 -17.76
N ALA A 459 10.48 -10.36 -17.33
CA ALA A 459 9.78 -11.36 -16.54
C ALA A 459 9.85 -11.11 -15.01
N TRP A 460 10.58 -10.09 -14.55
CA TRP A 460 10.59 -9.65 -13.15
C TRP A 460 9.53 -8.56 -12.91
N ASN A 461 8.29 -8.86 -13.28
CA ASN A 461 7.15 -7.95 -13.13
C ASN A 461 5.91 -8.75 -12.69
N GLY A 462 5.25 -8.31 -11.62
CA GLY A 462 4.04 -8.94 -11.07
C GLY A 462 4.27 -9.84 -9.85
N TRP A 463 3.33 -10.76 -9.60
CA TRP A 463 3.34 -11.66 -8.44
C TRP A 463 4.07 -12.98 -8.71
N ILE A 464 4.93 -13.37 -7.78
CA ILE A 464 5.64 -14.65 -7.79
C ILE A 464 5.31 -15.47 -6.54
N ASN A 465 5.17 -16.78 -6.69
CA ASN A 465 4.87 -17.70 -5.59
C ASN A 465 6.12 -18.24 -4.90
N ASN A 466 7.20 -18.46 -5.63
CA ASN A 466 8.40 -19.05 -5.05
C ASN A 466 9.65 -18.54 -5.75
N ILE A 467 10.75 -18.57 -5.02
CA ILE A 467 12.11 -18.43 -5.52
C ILE A 467 12.78 -19.79 -5.34
N ARG A 468 13.63 -20.18 -6.29
CA ARG A 468 14.44 -21.40 -6.17
C ARG A 468 15.90 -21.09 -6.49
N TYR A 469 16.77 -21.52 -5.60
CA TYR A 469 18.22 -21.49 -5.78
C TYR A 469 18.67 -22.86 -6.28
N ASP A 470 19.17 -22.92 -7.51
CA ASP A 470 19.84 -24.08 -8.07
C ASP A 470 21.34 -23.88 -7.87
N VAL A 471 21.89 -24.63 -6.91
CA VAL A 471 23.24 -24.37 -6.40
C VAL A 471 24.34 -25.07 -7.21
N GLY A 472 24.07 -25.35 -8.49
CA GLY A 472 25.02 -25.87 -9.48
C GLY A 472 25.21 -27.38 -9.49
N ASP A 473 25.92 -27.91 -10.49
CA ASP A 473 26.18 -29.35 -10.61
C ASP A 473 27.55 -29.78 -10.03
N PHE A 474 27.55 -30.82 -9.19
CA PHE A 474 28.74 -31.29 -8.46
C PHE A 474 29.18 -32.70 -8.91
N TYR A 475 29.96 -32.74 -10.00
CA TYR A 475 30.38 -34.00 -10.65
C TYR A 475 31.65 -34.67 -10.11
N GLN A 476 32.45 -34.01 -9.26
CA GLN A 476 33.83 -34.49 -8.98
C GLN A 476 34.12 -34.74 -7.51
N GLU A 477 33.54 -33.95 -6.61
CA GLU A 477 33.80 -34.03 -5.18
C GLU A 477 32.56 -33.59 -4.40
N GLN A 478 32.50 -34.00 -3.13
CA GLN A 478 31.50 -33.51 -2.19
C GLN A 478 31.68 -31.99 -2.04
N ALA A 479 30.56 -31.27 -2.02
CA ALA A 479 30.53 -29.82 -1.86
C ALA A 479 29.52 -29.43 -0.77
N THR A 480 29.74 -28.25 -0.22
CA THR A 480 28.78 -27.58 0.66
C THR A 480 28.48 -26.20 0.11
N VAL A 481 27.21 -25.81 0.21
CA VAL A 481 26.75 -24.45 -0.07
C VAL A 481 26.12 -23.94 1.22
N GLU A 482 26.58 -22.80 1.67
CA GLU A 482 26.18 -22.19 2.94
C GLU A 482 25.53 -20.84 2.67
N PHE A 483 24.42 -20.56 3.36
CA PHE A 483 23.72 -19.29 3.33
C PHE A 483 23.69 -18.69 4.74
N ASP A 484 24.10 -17.43 4.86
CA ASP A 484 23.95 -16.60 6.06
C ASP A 484 22.57 -15.94 6.04
N TRP A 485 22.20 -15.33 4.91
CA TRP A 485 20.88 -14.73 4.71
C TRP A 485 20.50 -14.64 3.24
N ILE A 486 19.20 -14.48 2.98
CA ILE A 486 18.58 -14.26 1.66
C ILE A 486 17.52 -13.16 1.80
N ARG A 487 17.49 -12.18 0.88
CA ARG A 487 16.60 -11.00 0.92
C ARG A 487 16.23 -10.51 -0.48
N PHE A 488 15.17 -9.71 -0.58
CA PHE A 488 14.91 -8.88 -1.76
C PHE A 488 15.77 -7.61 -1.76
N VAL A 489 16.08 -7.12 -2.96
CA VAL A 489 16.83 -5.87 -3.16
C VAL A 489 15.85 -4.74 -3.42
N ASP A 490 16.10 -3.61 -2.77
CA ASP A 490 15.38 -2.35 -2.93
C ASP A 490 13.88 -2.39 -2.55
N GLU A 491 13.45 -3.35 -1.73
CA GLU A 491 12.02 -3.59 -1.42
C GLU A 491 11.31 -2.42 -0.70
N TYR A 492 12.00 -1.80 0.26
CA TYR A 492 11.44 -0.77 1.15
C TYR A 492 12.26 0.52 1.21
N ILE A 493 13.48 0.46 0.69
CA ILE A 493 14.42 1.56 0.52
C ILE A 493 15.22 1.22 -0.74
N ASN A 494 15.77 2.22 -1.42
CA ASN A 494 16.58 2.06 -2.62
C ASN A 494 18.06 2.29 -2.33
N ASN A 495 18.93 1.76 -3.21
CA ASN A 495 20.39 1.95 -3.16
C ASN A 495 20.98 1.53 -1.80
N ASN A 496 20.67 0.28 -1.44
CA ASN A 496 20.97 -0.30 -0.13
C ASN A 496 22.41 -0.85 -0.04
N ALA A 497 23.02 -1.11 -1.20
CA ALA A 497 24.41 -1.54 -1.34
C ALA A 497 25.41 -0.36 -1.49
N PHE A 498 24.92 0.87 -1.63
CA PHE A 498 25.77 2.07 -1.82
C PHE A 498 26.74 1.98 -3.01
N GLU A 499 26.23 1.52 -4.15
CA GLU A 499 27.01 1.36 -5.38
C GLU A 499 26.80 2.55 -6.33
N GLY A 500 27.86 3.34 -6.54
CA GLY A 500 27.90 4.41 -7.56
C GLY A 500 27.28 5.77 -7.17
N SER A 501 26.21 5.81 -6.37
CA SER A 501 25.58 7.07 -5.92
C SER A 501 25.14 7.06 -4.46
N LEU A 502 24.85 8.23 -3.87
CA LEU A 502 24.14 8.33 -2.58
C LEU A 502 22.63 8.55 -2.76
N GLU A 503 22.15 8.89 -3.95
CA GLU A 503 20.71 9.04 -4.19
C GLU A 503 20.02 7.67 -4.07
N PRO A 504 18.77 7.61 -3.55
CA PRO A 504 17.91 8.75 -3.15
C PRO A 504 18.06 9.17 -1.68
N TRP A 505 19.15 8.80 -0.99
CA TRP A 505 19.33 9.17 0.41
C TRP A 505 19.59 10.67 0.59
N PHE A 506 18.98 11.27 1.60
CA PHE A 506 19.13 12.69 1.92
C PHE A 506 19.71 12.92 3.32
N HIS A 507 20.22 14.13 3.55
CA HIS A 507 20.85 14.51 4.82
C HIS A 507 19.83 15.07 5.82
N GLU A 508 19.97 14.69 7.08
CA GLU A 508 19.21 15.25 8.19
C GLU A 508 20.14 15.65 9.36
N GLY A 509 19.81 16.73 10.06
CA GLY A 509 20.54 17.19 11.25
C GLY A 509 21.72 18.11 10.97
N ALA A 510 22.79 18.00 11.76
CA ALA A 510 23.96 18.87 11.68
C ALA A 510 24.82 18.60 10.44
N GLY A 511 25.55 19.60 9.95
CA GLY A 511 26.39 19.45 8.76
C GLY A 511 25.60 19.55 7.45
N ASP A 512 26.06 18.84 6.43
CA ASP A 512 25.44 18.74 5.10
C ASP A 512 25.79 17.38 4.45
N LEU A 513 25.23 17.11 3.27
CA LEU A 513 25.44 15.84 2.54
C LEU A 513 26.92 15.53 2.24
N SER A 514 27.83 16.52 2.23
CA SER A 514 29.28 16.29 1.99
C SER A 514 29.99 15.55 3.12
N THR A 515 29.30 15.39 4.25
CA THR A 515 29.74 14.58 5.40
C THR A 515 29.54 13.09 5.18
N PHE A 516 28.83 12.73 4.10
CA PHE A 516 28.65 11.39 3.57
C PHE A 516 29.37 11.27 2.23
N SER A 517 29.92 10.10 1.93
CA SER A 517 30.56 9.84 0.63
C SER A 517 30.71 8.35 0.40
N LEU A 518 30.69 7.91 -0.85
CA LEU A 518 31.10 6.56 -1.20
C LEU A 518 32.62 6.38 -1.10
N SER A 519 33.06 5.21 -0.65
CA SER A 519 34.47 4.92 -0.37
C SER A 519 34.86 3.51 -0.78
N SER A 520 36.07 3.35 -1.32
CA SER A 520 36.68 2.05 -1.62
C SER A 520 37.70 1.59 -0.55
N GLU A 521 37.80 2.29 0.59
CA GLU A 521 38.85 2.05 1.60
C GLU A 521 38.52 0.90 2.59
N GLN A 522 37.24 0.65 2.83
CA GLN A 522 36.71 -0.39 3.72
C GLN A 522 35.40 -0.86 3.09
N VAL A 523 35.43 -1.90 2.27
CA VAL A 523 34.25 -2.35 1.52
C VAL A 523 33.80 -3.68 2.10
N PHE A 524 32.52 -3.82 2.44
CA PHE A 524 31.99 -5.09 2.90
C PHE A 524 31.64 -5.98 1.72
N SER A 525 30.90 -5.42 0.75
CA SER A 525 30.50 -6.07 -0.49
C SER A 525 30.63 -5.09 -1.68
N GLY A 526 30.68 -5.61 -2.91
CA GLY A 526 30.71 -4.76 -4.12
C GLY A 526 31.95 -3.88 -4.31
N GLU A 527 31.78 -2.67 -4.85
CA GLU A 527 32.89 -1.75 -5.20
C GLU A 527 33.08 -0.63 -4.18
N THR A 528 31.99 -0.16 -3.55
CA THR A 528 32.00 0.96 -2.62
C THR A 528 31.14 0.74 -1.39
N THR A 529 31.42 1.50 -0.33
CA THR A 529 30.64 1.53 0.91
C THR A 529 30.24 2.96 1.25
N LEU A 530 29.25 3.16 2.13
CA LEU A 530 28.98 4.47 2.72
C LEU A 530 30.06 4.83 3.75
N LYS A 531 30.68 6.00 3.60
CA LYS A 531 31.57 6.62 4.58
C LYS A 531 30.90 7.81 5.24
N ILE A 532 30.72 7.72 6.55
CA ILE A 532 30.13 8.75 7.43
C ILE A 532 31.24 9.46 8.19
N LYS A 533 31.29 10.80 8.11
CA LYS A 533 32.27 11.63 8.84
C LYS A 533 31.58 12.35 9.99
N GLY A 534 32.06 12.14 11.22
CA GLY A 534 31.56 12.87 12.39
C GLY A 534 31.69 14.38 12.25
N VAL A 535 30.69 15.11 12.77
CA VAL A 535 30.59 16.59 12.68
C VAL A 535 30.48 17.31 14.02
N GLY A 536 30.40 16.58 15.13
CA GLY A 536 30.23 17.14 16.48
C GLY A 536 28.79 17.50 16.83
N GLY A 537 27.82 16.79 16.25
CA GLY A 537 26.39 16.87 16.52
C GLY A 537 25.66 15.71 15.84
N PHE A 538 24.37 15.54 16.14
CA PHE A 538 23.54 14.52 15.48
C PHE A 538 23.35 14.87 14.01
N HIS A 539 23.70 13.94 13.14
CA HIS A 539 23.38 13.98 11.72
C HIS A 539 23.13 12.57 11.19
N ALA A 540 22.31 12.46 10.16
CA ALA A 540 21.95 11.20 9.54
C ALA A 540 21.99 11.31 8.01
N LEU A 541 22.19 10.15 7.41
CA LEU A 541 21.74 9.86 6.06
C LEU A 541 20.41 9.12 6.19
N THR A 542 19.36 9.64 5.57
CA THR A 542 17.96 9.23 5.77
C THR A 542 17.34 8.83 4.45
N GLN A 543 16.47 7.83 4.48
CA GLN A 543 15.55 7.51 3.39
C GLN A 543 14.18 7.15 3.97
N ARG A 544 13.10 7.61 3.32
CA ARG A 544 11.74 7.23 3.70
C ARG A 544 11.52 5.75 3.39
N VAL A 545 10.79 5.06 4.26
CA VAL A 545 10.39 3.67 3.98
C VAL A 545 9.26 3.70 2.96
N GLU A 546 9.36 2.94 1.88
CA GLU A 546 8.31 2.84 0.86
C GLU A 546 7.05 2.14 1.40
N GLY A 547 5.86 2.62 1.02
CA GLY A 547 4.57 2.11 1.52
C GLY A 547 4.33 2.30 3.02
N TRP A 548 5.12 3.18 3.67
CA TRP A 548 5.07 3.42 5.12
C TRP A 548 3.70 3.84 5.65
N ASP A 549 2.87 4.47 4.82
CA ASP A 549 1.50 4.92 5.10
C ASP A 549 0.47 3.79 4.99
N GLN A 550 0.91 2.57 4.68
CA GLN A 550 0.08 1.37 4.62
C GLN A 550 0.52 0.29 5.60
N ILE A 551 1.69 0.44 6.24
CA ILE A 551 2.20 -0.53 7.22
C ILE A 551 1.25 -0.56 8.44
N PRO A 552 0.63 -1.70 8.78
CA PRO A 552 -0.35 -1.75 9.86
C PRO A 552 0.30 -1.51 11.21
N VAL A 553 -0.48 -1.04 12.19
CA VAL A 553 -0.07 -1.04 13.60
C VAL A 553 0.30 -2.48 14.03
N GLY A 554 1.28 -2.63 14.92
CA GLY A 554 1.78 -3.94 15.34
C GLY A 554 2.80 -4.60 14.40
N ALA A 555 3.02 -4.06 13.20
CA ALA A 555 4.10 -4.52 12.32
C ALA A 555 5.48 -4.34 12.96
N THR A 556 6.38 -5.30 12.74
CA THR A 556 7.78 -5.18 13.09
C THR A 556 8.55 -4.65 11.88
N VAL A 557 9.08 -3.44 12.00
CA VAL A 557 9.92 -2.83 10.95
C VAL A 557 11.35 -2.83 11.44
N SER A 558 12.23 -3.48 10.68
CA SER A 558 13.63 -3.68 11.04
C SER A 558 14.55 -3.04 10.01
N VAL A 559 15.62 -2.39 10.47
CA VAL A 559 16.78 -2.05 9.65
C VAL A 559 17.93 -2.97 9.99
N LYS A 560 18.55 -3.53 8.96
CA LYS A 560 19.65 -4.50 9.04
C LYS A 560 20.81 -4.02 8.17
N GLY A 561 22.04 -4.42 8.50
CA GLY A 561 23.18 -4.19 7.62
C GLY A 561 24.51 -4.41 8.31
N TYR A 562 25.57 -3.85 7.74
CA TYR A 562 26.93 -3.97 8.30
C TYR A 562 27.54 -2.62 8.55
N TYR A 563 28.37 -2.53 9.60
CA TYR A 563 29.15 -1.34 9.89
C TYR A 563 30.59 -1.68 10.26
N TYR A 564 31.50 -0.74 10.01
CA TYR A 564 32.90 -0.81 10.42
C TYR A 564 33.33 0.51 11.07
N VAL A 565 33.93 0.42 12.25
CA VAL A 565 34.49 1.58 12.96
C VAL A 565 36.01 1.41 13.12
N PRO A 566 36.84 2.25 12.47
CA PRO A 566 38.29 2.24 12.67
C PRO A 566 38.66 2.74 14.06
N SER A 567 39.40 1.94 14.83
CA SER A 567 39.80 2.31 16.19
C SER A 567 40.66 3.57 16.24
N GLU A 568 41.39 3.90 15.17
CA GLU A 568 42.21 5.11 15.13
C GLU A 568 41.41 6.42 15.07
N THR A 569 40.12 6.37 14.68
CA THR A 569 39.26 7.56 14.55
C THR A 569 38.13 7.61 15.57
N TRP A 570 37.88 6.50 16.28
CA TRP A 570 36.76 6.40 17.21
C TRP A 570 36.91 7.32 18.44
N ASP A 571 35.87 8.09 18.72
CA ASP A 571 35.72 8.80 19.99
C ASP A 571 34.95 7.92 20.98
N PRO A 572 35.48 7.65 22.19
CA PRO A 572 34.76 6.92 23.23
C PRO A 572 33.41 7.51 23.65
N ASN A 573 33.12 8.77 23.30
CA ASN A 573 31.82 9.40 23.53
C ASN A 573 30.96 9.50 22.26
N GLY A 574 31.45 8.97 21.13
CA GLY A 574 30.71 8.93 19.88
C GLY A 574 29.50 8.01 19.99
N ILE A 575 28.43 8.38 19.28
CA ILE A 575 27.21 7.58 19.16
C ILE A 575 27.02 7.22 17.70
N ILE A 576 26.72 5.96 17.43
CA ILE A 576 26.24 5.48 16.14
C ILE A 576 24.86 4.91 16.37
N TRP A 577 23.92 5.21 15.47
CA TRP A 577 22.55 4.77 15.63
C TRP A 577 21.92 4.50 14.28
N PHE A 578 21.93 3.25 13.86
CA PHE A 578 21.21 2.80 12.68
C PHE A 578 19.79 2.44 13.13
N ARG A 579 18.78 3.12 12.61
CA ARG A 579 17.42 3.01 13.17
C ARG A 579 16.32 3.11 12.12
N VAL A 580 15.15 2.62 12.50
CA VAL A 580 13.86 2.99 11.92
C VAL A 580 13.12 3.85 12.93
N ASN A 581 12.38 4.83 12.45
CA ASN A 581 11.50 5.67 13.26
C ASN A 581 10.17 5.94 12.55
N GLU A 582 9.13 6.19 13.33
CA GLU A 582 7.83 6.71 12.86
C GLU A 582 7.35 7.89 13.72
N TYR A 583 6.52 8.75 13.15
CA TYR A 583 5.90 9.90 13.82
C TYR A 583 4.39 9.92 13.64
N ASP A 584 3.69 10.39 14.67
CA ASP A 584 2.28 10.76 14.57
C ASP A 584 2.10 12.19 14.08
N GLY A 585 0.89 12.53 13.63
CA GLY A 585 0.49 13.89 13.25
C GLY A 585 0.29 14.86 14.43
N SER A 586 0.67 14.49 15.66
CA SER A 586 0.43 15.33 16.83
C SER A 586 1.39 16.53 16.88
N SER A 587 1.08 17.52 17.72
CA SER A 587 1.91 18.72 17.88
C SER A 587 2.29 18.93 19.35
N PRO A 588 3.56 18.69 19.76
CA PRO A 588 4.68 18.23 18.93
C PRO A 588 4.57 16.73 18.56
N PRO A 589 5.13 16.30 17.41
CA PRO A 589 5.10 14.90 17.01
C PRO A 589 5.74 14.00 18.07
N VAL A 590 5.12 12.85 18.31
CA VAL A 590 5.65 11.81 19.18
C VAL A 590 6.37 10.79 18.32
N GLU A 591 7.66 10.59 18.58
CA GLU A 591 8.50 9.66 17.83
C GLU A 591 8.53 8.29 18.50
N ASN A 592 8.28 7.24 17.73
CA ASN A 592 8.62 5.86 18.09
C ASN A 592 9.92 5.48 17.36
N TYR A 593 10.90 4.94 18.09
CA TYR A 593 12.24 4.68 17.56
C TYR A 593 12.92 3.50 18.24
N SER A 594 13.82 2.82 17.51
CA SER A 594 14.62 1.72 18.04
C SER A 594 15.76 2.23 18.95
N PRO A 595 16.23 1.46 19.95
CA PRO A 595 17.31 1.90 20.85
C PRO A 595 18.65 2.15 20.12
N TRP A 596 19.50 3.04 20.67
CA TRP A 596 20.83 3.32 20.09
C TRP A 596 21.91 2.30 20.47
N LEU A 597 22.95 2.19 19.63
CA LEU A 597 24.14 1.39 19.93
C LEU A 597 24.91 2.01 21.11
N THR A 598 25.26 1.19 22.10
CA THR A 598 25.98 1.68 23.30
C THR A 598 27.50 1.59 23.17
N GLU A 599 28.06 0.55 22.53
CA GLU A 599 29.50 0.44 22.24
C GLU A 599 29.73 -0.33 20.91
N PRO A 600 30.45 0.25 19.92
CA PRO A 600 30.75 -0.45 18.67
C PRO A 600 31.93 -1.43 18.83
N VAL A 601 31.86 -2.54 18.09
CA VAL A 601 33.04 -3.35 17.78
C VAL A 601 33.95 -2.54 16.84
N LEU A 602 35.21 -2.41 17.23
CA LEU A 602 36.21 -1.67 16.46
C LEU A 602 37.02 -2.62 15.59
N ASP A 603 37.47 -2.12 14.44
CA ASP A 603 38.36 -2.81 13.49
C ASP A 603 37.81 -4.15 12.94
N ALA A 604 36.49 -4.28 12.88
CA ALA A 604 35.81 -5.43 12.27
C ALA A 604 34.45 -5.02 11.70
N TRP A 605 34.10 -5.58 10.53
CA TRP A 605 32.75 -5.51 10.00
C TRP A 605 31.81 -6.27 10.93
N THR A 606 30.77 -5.57 11.39
CA THR A 606 29.83 -6.08 12.39
C THR A 606 28.42 -5.90 11.86
N ALA A 607 27.63 -6.97 11.90
CA ALA A 607 26.22 -6.91 11.55
C ALA A 607 25.46 -6.08 12.61
N PHE A 608 24.46 -5.33 12.17
CA PHE A 608 23.50 -4.68 13.03
C PHE A 608 22.08 -5.03 12.60
N GLU A 609 21.18 -5.05 13.58
CA GLU A 609 19.74 -5.18 13.39
C GLU A 609 19.06 -4.38 14.48
N TYR A 610 18.14 -3.50 14.09
CA TYR A 610 17.34 -2.71 15.00
C TYR A 610 15.92 -2.61 14.48
N SER A 611 14.96 -2.75 15.38
CA SER A 611 13.55 -2.82 15.01
C SER A 611 12.70 -1.91 15.87
N ILE A 612 11.57 -1.49 15.31
CA ILE A 612 10.42 -0.95 16.03
C ILE A 612 9.23 -1.87 15.82
N THR A 613 8.32 -1.91 16.80
CA THR A 613 6.94 -2.29 16.55
C THR A 613 6.16 -1.01 16.29
N THR A 614 5.48 -0.92 15.17
CA THR A 614 4.69 0.26 14.81
C THR A 614 3.52 0.44 15.79
N ILE A 615 3.32 1.65 16.29
CA ILE A 615 2.31 1.97 17.30
C ILE A 615 1.23 2.93 16.79
N TYR A 616 1.45 3.56 15.63
CA TYR A 616 0.48 4.47 15.03
C TYR A 616 -0.31 3.77 13.93
N GLN A 617 -1.59 4.13 13.82
CA GLN A 617 -2.41 3.72 12.69
C GLN A 617 -1.86 4.34 11.40
N PRO A 618 -2.01 3.66 10.25
CA PRO A 618 -1.50 4.18 8.98
C PRO A 618 -2.00 5.61 8.67
N GLU A 619 -3.27 5.90 8.94
CA GLU A 619 -3.89 7.23 8.73
C GLU A 619 -3.40 8.33 9.68
N ASP A 620 -2.88 7.97 10.86
CA ASP A 620 -2.34 8.91 11.85
C ASP A 620 -0.83 9.10 11.71
N ARG A 621 -0.18 8.19 10.99
CA ARG A 621 1.26 8.22 10.72
C ARG A 621 1.52 9.28 9.67
N VAL A 622 2.45 10.19 9.94
CA VAL A 622 2.86 11.22 8.96
C VAL A 622 4.23 10.95 8.34
N HIS A 623 5.01 10.04 8.94
CA HIS A 623 6.36 9.72 8.49
C HIS A 623 6.84 8.37 9.03
N MET A 624 7.61 7.66 8.22
CA MET A 624 8.51 6.59 8.65
C MET A 624 9.80 6.61 7.83
N SER A 625 10.95 6.44 8.48
CA SER A 625 12.24 6.41 7.76
C SER A 625 13.26 5.45 8.35
N CYS A 626 14.20 5.03 7.51
CA CYS A 626 15.46 4.44 7.90
C CYS A 626 16.54 5.52 7.98
N GLN A 627 17.31 5.55 9.07
CA GLN A 627 18.27 6.60 9.36
C GLN A 627 19.61 6.02 9.84
N LEU A 628 20.70 6.46 9.22
CA LEU A 628 22.07 6.11 9.59
C LEU A 628 22.71 7.25 10.40
N PHE A 629 22.34 7.33 11.68
CA PHE A 629 22.77 8.42 12.56
C PHE A 629 24.19 8.27 13.08
N SER A 630 24.85 9.41 13.20
CA SER A 630 26.09 9.58 13.95
C SER A 630 26.01 10.83 14.83
N ASN A 631 26.59 10.75 16.03
CA ASN A 631 26.96 11.91 16.82
C ASN A 631 28.40 11.70 17.29
N CYS A 632 29.32 11.85 16.35
CA CYS A 632 30.75 11.71 16.59
C CYS A 632 31.45 13.06 16.38
N VAL A 633 32.56 13.28 17.09
CA VAL A 633 33.38 14.49 16.91
C VAL A 633 33.97 14.59 15.50
N PRO A 634 34.31 15.80 15.02
CA PRO A 634 35.00 15.99 13.76
C PRO A 634 36.27 15.14 13.65
N GLY A 635 36.34 14.31 12.60
CA GLY A 635 37.47 13.42 12.33
C GLY A 635 37.21 11.94 12.62
N THR A 636 36.12 11.59 13.32
CA THR A 636 35.67 10.19 13.42
C THR A 636 35.10 9.73 12.08
N ILE A 637 35.40 8.49 11.72
CA ILE A 637 34.93 7.84 10.50
C ILE A 637 34.15 6.59 10.88
N VAL A 638 33.00 6.38 10.25
CA VAL A 638 32.21 5.15 10.32
C VAL A 638 31.92 4.73 8.89
N TYR A 639 31.98 3.44 8.62
CA TYR A 639 31.52 2.87 7.35
C TYR A 639 30.26 2.04 7.59
N ALA A 640 29.34 2.08 6.64
CA ALA A 640 28.12 1.29 6.64
C ALA A 640 27.86 0.73 5.24
N ASP A 641 27.34 -0.48 5.16
CA ASP A 641 27.17 -1.19 3.90
C ASP A 641 25.99 -2.16 3.98
N ASP A 642 25.48 -2.56 2.82
CA ASP A 642 24.44 -3.59 2.69
C ASP A 642 23.26 -3.35 3.66
N VAL A 643 22.66 -2.16 3.64
CA VAL A 643 21.63 -1.70 4.58
C VAL A 643 20.25 -2.07 4.06
N PHE A 644 19.50 -2.94 4.71
CA PHE A 644 18.16 -3.35 4.26
C PHE A 644 17.10 -2.95 5.28
N VAL A 645 15.90 -2.65 4.78
CA VAL A 645 14.70 -2.59 5.61
C VAL A 645 13.88 -3.84 5.33
N SER A 646 13.30 -4.42 6.39
CA SER A 646 12.32 -5.50 6.27
C SER A 646 11.11 -5.15 7.11
N VAL A 647 9.92 -5.33 6.54
CA VAL A 647 8.64 -5.22 7.25
C VAL A 647 8.12 -6.63 7.45
N GLU A 648 8.01 -7.04 8.71
CA GLU A 648 7.30 -8.24 9.09
C GLU A 648 6.05 -7.80 9.81
N ALA A 649 4.93 -7.82 9.09
CA ALA A 649 3.65 -7.84 9.74
C ALA A 649 3.18 -9.29 9.68
N GLN A 650 2.76 -9.84 10.83
CA GLN A 650 1.95 -11.04 10.76
C GLN A 650 0.79 -10.73 9.85
N GLU A 651 0.43 -11.63 8.92
CA GLU A 651 -0.94 -11.69 8.37
C GLU A 651 -1.89 -11.29 9.47
N PRO A 652 -3.05 -10.68 9.17
CA PRO A 652 -4.06 -10.54 10.16
C PRO A 652 -4.38 -11.98 10.59
N GLN A 653 -3.68 -12.46 11.62
CA GLN A 653 -3.74 -13.80 12.14
C GLN A 653 -5.02 -13.73 12.92
N PRO A 654 -6.04 -14.50 12.56
CA PRO A 654 -7.36 -14.35 13.14
C PRO A 654 -7.34 -14.20 14.67
N GLY A 655 -7.89 -13.06 15.15
CA GLY A 655 -8.28 -12.75 16.51
C GLY A 655 -7.47 -11.64 17.22
N TRP A 656 -8.00 -10.63 17.91
CA TRP A 656 -9.37 -10.31 18.39
C TRP A 656 -9.52 -8.80 18.72
N PRO A 657 -10.49 -8.10 18.12
CA PRO A 657 -11.91 -8.37 18.34
C PRO A 657 -12.53 -9.19 17.21
N VAL A 658 -13.54 -10.00 17.54
CA VAL A 658 -14.25 -10.81 16.55
C VAL A 658 -15.05 -9.87 15.66
N ASN A 659 -14.73 -9.89 14.37
CA ASN A 659 -15.67 -9.38 13.38
C ASN A 659 -16.74 -10.46 13.15
N CYS A 660 -18.00 -10.11 13.38
CA CYS A 660 -19.12 -10.87 12.86
C CYS A 660 -19.34 -10.41 11.42
N VAL A 661 -18.97 -11.26 10.46
CA VAL A 661 -18.95 -10.90 9.03
C VAL A 661 -20.30 -11.19 8.40
N LYS A 662 -20.82 -10.25 7.60
CA LYS A 662 -22.09 -10.47 6.89
C LYS A 662 -21.91 -11.54 5.81
N LEU A 663 -22.86 -12.46 5.67
CA LEU A 663 -22.82 -13.49 4.61
C LEU A 663 -22.70 -12.82 3.23
N ALA A 664 -21.80 -13.37 2.40
CA ALA A 664 -21.66 -12.94 1.01
C ALA A 664 -22.90 -13.30 0.19
N GLU A 665 -23.10 -12.62 -0.95
CA GLU A 665 -24.25 -12.90 -1.82
C GLU A 665 -24.28 -14.37 -2.27
N GLY A 666 -25.33 -15.09 -1.91
CA GLY A 666 -25.51 -16.50 -2.25
C GLY A 666 -24.78 -17.50 -1.34
N GLN A 667 -24.09 -17.03 -0.30
CA GLN A 667 -23.55 -17.89 0.75
C GLN A 667 -24.70 -18.38 1.65
N GLU A 668 -24.72 -19.67 1.95
CA GLU A 668 -25.68 -20.28 2.87
C GLU A 668 -24.93 -21.10 3.93
N ILE A 669 -25.25 -20.86 5.19
CA ILE A 669 -24.78 -21.69 6.32
C ILE A 669 -25.84 -22.77 6.59
N THR A 670 -25.43 -24.03 6.56
CA THR A 670 -26.28 -25.19 6.77
C THR A 670 -26.06 -25.73 8.19
N THR A 671 -27.06 -25.60 9.06
CA THR A 671 -26.95 -26.11 10.44
C THR A 671 -27.14 -27.63 10.49
N ASP A 672 -26.09 -28.39 10.19
CA ASP A 672 -26.11 -29.86 10.14
C ASP A 672 -25.12 -30.55 11.11
N GLY A 673 -24.32 -29.76 11.82
CA GLY A 673 -23.34 -30.20 12.79
C GLY A 673 -21.97 -30.42 12.17
N VAL A 674 -21.71 -29.95 10.94
CA VAL A 674 -20.42 -30.06 10.26
C VAL A 674 -19.86 -28.67 9.98
N VAL A 675 -19.06 -28.14 10.91
CA VAL A 675 -18.42 -26.84 10.72
C VAL A 675 -17.18 -26.99 9.85
N THR A 676 -17.12 -26.25 8.74
CA THR A 676 -15.92 -26.18 7.90
C THR A 676 -15.47 -24.74 7.65
N PRO A 677 -14.16 -24.46 7.51
CA PRO A 677 -13.68 -23.13 7.14
C PRO A 677 -14.24 -22.63 5.81
N ALA A 678 -14.57 -23.52 4.87
CA ALA A 678 -15.11 -23.15 3.57
C ALA A 678 -16.57 -22.69 3.64
N GLU A 679 -17.37 -23.25 4.55
CA GLU A 679 -18.73 -22.81 4.80
C GLU A 679 -18.76 -21.43 5.47
N TYR A 680 -17.86 -21.21 6.43
CA TYR A 680 -17.66 -19.94 7.13
C TYR A 680 -16.62 -19.06 6.44
N ALA A 681 -16.49 -19.15 5.11
CA ALA A 681 -15.56 -18.32 4.35
C ALA A 681 -15.86 -16.83 4.59
N GLY A 682 -14.81 -16.05 4.83
CA GLY A 682 -14.87 -14.64 5.21
C GLY A 682 -14.88 -14.40 6.73
N ALA A 683 -15.33 -15.37 7.55
CA ALA A 683 -15.28 -15.23 9.00
C ALA A 683 -13.86 -15.39 9.55
N GLN A 684 -13.53 -14.59 10.56
CA GLN A 684 -12.27 -14.70 11.29
C GLN A 684 -12.34 -15.89 12.27
N ALA A 685 -11.39 -16.82 12.15
CA ALA A 685 -11.28 -17.98 13.04
C ALA A 685 -10.82 -17.56 14.44
N LEU A 686 -11.49 -18.06 15.47
CA LEU A 686 -11.38 -17.48 16.81
C LEU A 686 -10.43 -18.20 17.79
N ILE A 687 -9.96 -19.43 17.56
CA ILE A 687 -9.02 -20.23 18.39
C ILE A 687 -8.75 -19.84 19.88
N ILE A 688 -9.31 -20.63 20.81
CA ILE A 688 -9.01 -20.62 22.25
C ILE A 688 -8.24 -21.89 22.62
N ASN A 689 -6.98 -21.75 23.00
CA ASN A 689 -6.13 -22.82 23.54
C ASN A 689 -5.02 -22.22 24.45
N ASN A 690 -4.14 -23.06 25.01
CA ASN A 690 -3.09 -22.59 25.92
C ASN A 690 -2.09 -21.60 25.29
N ASP A 691 -1.84 -21.71 23.99
CA ASP A 691 -0.90 -20.85 23.27
C ASP A 691 -1.52 -19.48 22.95
N THR A 692 -2.84 -19.43 22.68
CA THR A 692 -3.55 -18.18 22.37
C THR A 692 -3.98 -17.40 23.61
N LEU A 693 -4.20 -18.05 24.76
CA LEU A 693 -4.67 -17.37 25.99
C LEU A 693 -3.75 -16.28 26.57
N LYS A 694 -2.46 -16.32 26.25
CA LYS A 694 -1.46 -15.35 26.76
C LYS A 694 -0.66 -14.70 25.63
N ALA A 695 -1.07 -14.94 24.38
CA ALA A 695 -0.45 -14.30 23.25
C ALA A 695 -0.83 -12.82 23.20
N ASN A 696 0.04 -12.00 22.61
CA ASN A 696 -0.32 -10.64 22.27
C ASN A 696 -1.48 -10.68 21.26
N ASP A 697 -2.40 -9.72 21.37
CA ASP A 697 -3.37 -9.53 20.31
C ASP A 697 -2.66 -9.01 19.04
N PRO A 698 -2.82 -9.67 17.87
CA PRO A 698 -2.24 -9.21 16.63
C PRO A 698 -2.88 -7.93 16.03
N TYR A 699 -3.99 -7.41 16.58
CA TYR A 699 -4.72 -6.24 16.06
C TYR A 699 -4.80 -5.05 17.02
N LEU A 700 -4.62 -5.24 18.33
CA LEU A 700 -4.77 -4.22 19.36
C LEU A 700 -3.55 -4.16 20.31
N PRO A 701 -3.19 -2.97 20.83
CA PRO A 701 -1.94 -2.75 21.57
C PRO A 701 -1.98 -3.22 23.04
N TYR A 702 -2.65 -4.34 23.34
CA TYR A 702 -2.66 -4.93 24.67
C TYR A 702 -2.62 -6.47 24.63
N VAL A 703 -2.11 -7.07 25.70
CA VAL A 703 -2.18 -8.52 25.93
C VAL A 703 -3.60 -8.82 26.35
N HIS A 704 -4.31 -9.68 25.61
CA HIS A 704 -5.57 -10.22 26.10
C HIS A 704 -5.28 -10.99 27.37
N ASN A 705 -5.74 -10.47 28.49
CA ASN A 705 -5.48 -11.05 29.79
C ASN A 705 -6.54 -12.14 30.08
N ALA A 706 -6.77 -13.02 29.10
CA ALA A 706 -7.82 -14.02 29.09
C ALA A 706 -7.83 -14.79 30.42
N GLN A 707 -8.93 -14.68 31.16
CA GLN A 707 -9.00 -15.21 32.51
C GLN A 707 -9.17 -16.72 32.45
N ALA A 708 -8.19 -17.47 32.97
CA ALA A 708 -8.33 -18.90 33.24
C ALA A 708 -8.74 -19.12 34.69
N ALA A 709 -9.77 -19.95 34.94
CA ALA A 709 -10.27 -20.16 36.29
C ALA A 709 -9.42 -21.12 37.15
N ASN A 710 -8.49 -21.87 36.55
CA ASN A 710 -7.55 -22.79 37.22
C ASN A 710 -6.11 -22.64 36.67
N ASN A 711 -5.11 -23.07 37.46
CA ASN A 711 -3.68 -23.03 37.11
C ASN A 711 -3.19 -24.25 36.30
N ASP A 712 -4.09 -25.10 35.81
CA ASP A 712 -3.71 -26.27 35.02
C ASP A 712 -3.43 -25.85 33.57
N SER A 713 -2.37 -26.41 32.98
CA SER A 713 -1.87 -26.06 31.65
C SER A 713 -2.29 -27.17 30.68
N PRO A 714 -3.37 -27.01 29.91
CA PRO A 714 -3.72 -28.00 28.89
C PRO A 714 -2.73 -27.91 27.74
N SER A 715 -2.57 -29.02 27.03
CA SER A 715 -1.77 -29.08 25.81
C SER A 715 -2.66 -28.99 24.58
N LEU A 716 -2.12 -28.64 23.40
CA LEU A 716 -2.87 -28.75 22.13
C LEU A 716 -3.38 -30.18 21.85
N GLU A 717 -2.84 -31.19 22.55
CA GLU A 717 -3.30 -32.59 22.47
C GLU A 717 -4.51 -32.87 23.38
N ASP A 718 -4.90 -31.91 24.23
CA ASP A 718 -5.92 -32.03 25.29
C ASP A 718 -7.21 -31.34 24.81
N PHE A 719 -7.19 -30.00 24.72
CA PHE A 719 -8.34 -29.21 24.29
C PHE A 719 -7.93 -27.97 23.48
N SER A 720 -8.64 -27.72 22.39
CA SER A 720 -8.59 -26.47 21.62
C SER A 720 -9.92 -26.26 20.91
N VAL A 721 -10.49 -25.06 20.98
CA VAL A 721 -11.75 -24.74 20.27
C VAL A 721 -11.58 -23.55 19.35
N THR A 722 -12.11 -23.65 18.14
CA THR A 722 -12.17 -22.56 17.16
C THR A 722 -13.61 -22.19 16.93
N TYR A 723 -13.94 -20.90 17.04
CA TYR A 723 -15.25 -20.37 16.70
C TYR A 723 -15.23 -19.60 15.37
N TYR A 724 -16.40 -19.51 14.75
CA TYR A 724 -16.70 -18.66 13.61
C TYR A 724 -18.02 -17.91 13.87
N PHE A 725 -18.04 -16.60 13.60
CA PHE A 725 -19.23 -15.75 13.77
C PHE A 725 -19.56 -15.05 12.45
N MET A 726 -20.78 -15.24 11.97
CA MET A 726 -21.30 -14.56 10.77
C MET A 726 -22.74 -14.11 10.98
N TRP A 727 -23.22 -13.20 10.16
CA TRP A 727 -24.59 -12.71 10.26
C TRP A 727 -25.24 -12.43 8.90
N ASP A 728 -26.57 -12.36 8.90
CA ASP A 728 -27.35 -11.70 7.87
C ASP A 728 -28.44 -10.84 8.54
N ASP A 729 -29.32 -10.25 7.74
CA ASP A 729 -30.37 -9.36 8.27
C ASP A 729 -31.42 -10.10 9.14
N GLU A 730 -31.41 -11.44 9.18
CA GLU A 730 -32.37 -12.27 9.89
C GLU A 730 -31.75 -13.10 11.04
N PHE A 731 -30.47 -13.48 10.95
CA PHE A 731 -29.82 -14.42 11.86
C PHE A 731 -28.37 -14.09 12.22
N LEU A 732 -27.98 -14.52 13.42
CA LEU A 732 -26.61 -14.80 13.82
C LEU A 732 -26.28 -16.27 13.54
N TYR A 733 -25.12 -16.52 12.95
CA TYR A 733 -24.57 -17.85 12.71
C TYR A 733 -23.30 -18.03 13.53
N VAL A 734 -23.26 -19.10 14.33
CA VAL A 734 -22.07 -19.45 15.12
C VAL A 734 -21.72 -20.90 14.89
N GLY A 735 -20.48 -21.16 14.48
CA GLY A 735 -19.90 -22.49 14.36
C GLY A 735 -18.76 -22.65 15.36
N ALA A 736 -18.64 -23.82 15.99
CA ALA A 736 -17.50 -24.17 16.83
C ALA A 736 -16.98 -25.56 16.45
N VAL A 737 -15.66 -25.68 16.38
CA VAL A 737 -14.92 -26.93 16.20
C VAL A 737 -13.97 -27.07 17.37
N ALA A 738 -14.08 -28.15 18.12
CA ALA A 738 -13.15 -28.48 19.18
C ALA A 738 -12.39 -29.76 18.88
N GLN A 739 -11.07 -29.69 19.08
CA GLN A 739 -10.25 -30.87 19.32
C GLN A 739 -10.27 -31.11 20.82
N ASP A 740 -10.61 -32.33 21.22
CA ASP A 740 -10.93 -32.68 22.59
C ASP A 740 -10.60 -34.17 22.80
N ASP A 741 -9.87 -34.51 23.85
CA ASP A 741 -9.51 -35.90 24.14
C ASP A 741 -10.67 -36.68 24.78
N ILE A 742 -11.63 -35.99 25.39
CA ILE A 742 -12.83 -36.58 25.99
C ILE A 742 -14.02 -35.60 26.09
N ASN A 743 -14.96 -35.71 25.14
CA ASN A 743 -16.26 -35.06 25.27
C ASN A 743 -17.14 -35.71 26.37
N THR A 744 -17.54 -34.95 27.37
CA THR A 744 -18.44 -35.36 28.45
C THR A 744 -19.52 -34.35 28.82
N GLN A 745 -20.59 -34.89 29.43
CA GLN A 745 -21.64 -34.11 30.08
C GLN A 745 -22.04 -34.77 31.40
N TYR A 746 -21.65 -34.16 32.53
CA TYR A 746 -22.00 -34.62 33.87
C TYR A 746 -23.21 -33.90 34.49
N GLY A 747 -23.62 -32.77 33.92
CA GLY A 747 -24.70 -31.91 34.42
C GLY A 747 -25.35 -31.07 33.35
N ASP A 748 -26.09 -30.04 33.80
CA ASP A 748 -26.81 -29.07 32.96
C ASP A 748 -26.29 -27.63 33.17
N THR A 749 -25.07 -27.50 33.70
CA THR A 749 -24.36 -26.24 33.89
C THR A 749 -23.05 -26.26 33.10
N PRO A 750 -22.56 -25.11 32.60
CA PRO A 750 -21.43 -25.07 31.68
C PRO A 750 -20.15 -25.64 32.29
N ASN A 751 -19.96 -25.47 33.59
CA ASN A 751 -18.83 -26.03 34.33
C ASN A 751 -18.86 -27.57 34.54
N LEU A 752 -19.83 -28.28 33.93
CA LEU A 752 -20.02 -29.72 34.03
C LEU A 752 -20.23 -30.38 32.66
N MET A 753 -19.91 -29.69 31.56
CA MET A 753 -20.03 -30.22 30.20
C MET A 753 -19.09 -29.49 29.23
N ASP A 754 -18.62 -30.22 28.22
CA ASP A 754 -17.98 -29.63 27.05
C ASP A 754 -19.04 -28.96 26.18
N CYS A 755 -18.84 -27.68 25.86
CA CYS A 755 -19.85 -26.92 25.14
C CYS A 755 -19.29 -25.71 24.40
N MET A 756 -20.00 -25.34 23.35
CA MET A 756 -19.96 -23.99 22.79
C MET A 756 -20.64 -23.05 23.80
N GLN A 757 -19.96 -21.96 24.18
CA GLN A 757 -20.54 -20.89 24.99
C GLN A 757 -19.98 -19.53 24.57
N PHE A 758 -20.85 -18.54 24.49
CA PHE A 758 -20.49 -17.13 24.30
C PHE A 758 -21.51 -16.23 25.00
N VAL A 759 -21.20 -14.94 25.12
CA VAL A 759 -22.11 -13.93 25.65
C VAL A 759 -22.33 -12.79 24.67
N LEU A 760 -23.52 -12.18 24.73
CA LEU A 760 -23.87 -10.97 23.99
C LEU A 760 -24.55 -9.97 24.93
N ALA A 761 -24.21 -8.69 24.79
CA ALA A 761 -24.83 -7.58 25.52
C ALA A 761 -24.92 -6.34 24.65
N GLU A 762 -25.75 -5.36 25.04
CA GLU A 762 -25.92 -4.09 24.31
C GLU A 762 -24.59 -3.38 24.02
N THR A 763 -23.71 -3.29 25.02
CA THR A 763 -22.41 -2.61 24.88
C THR A 763 -21.29 -3.38 25.57
N PRO A 764 -20.02 -3.16 25.18
CA PRO A 764 -18.86 -3.70 25.91
C PRO A 764 -18.77 -3.20 27.36
N GLN A 765 -19.40 -2.08 27.70
CA GLN A 765 -19.40 -1.54 29.06
C GLN A 765 -20.49 -2.15 29.96
N GLU A 766 -21.28 -3.12 29.47
CA GLU A 766 -22.32 -3.77 30.27
C GLU A 766 -21.71 -4.52 31.48
N GLN A 767 -22.26 -4.26 32.66
CA GLN A 767 -21.82 -4.82 33.94
C GLN A 767 -22.92 -5.63 34.62
N SER A 768 -24.16 -5.50 34.17
CA SER A 768 -25.34 -6.12 34.75
C SER A 768 -25.61 -7.45 34.07
N LEU A 769 -25.52 -8.53 34.83
CA LEU A 769 -25.76 -9.88 34.30
C LEU A 769 -27.16 -10.04 33.69
N ASP A 770 -28.17 -9.37 34.25
CA ASP A 770 -29.56 -9.43 33.77
C ASP A 770 -29.78 -8.69 32.44
N MET A 771 -28.72 -8.10 31.88
CA MET A 771 -28.64 -7.50 30.55
C MET A 771 -27.65 -8.25 29.64
N ILE A 772 -27.34 -9.51 29.93
CA ILE A 772 -26.41 -10.33 29.15
C ILE A 772 -27.08 -11.64 28.73
N TYR A 773 -27.03 -11.95 27.44
CA TYR A 773 -27.33 -13.26 26.87
C TYR A 773 -26.14 -14.20 27.06
N ILE A 774 -26.40 -15.48 27.37
CA ILE A 774 -25.35 -16.51 27.48
C ILE A 774 -25.75 -17.83 26.79
N PRO A 775 -25.85 -17.85 25.44
CA PRO A 775 -26.15 -19.07 24.71
C PRO A 775 -25.11 -20.15 25.01
N THR A 776 -25.58 -21.33 25.39
CA THR A 776 -24.72 -22.48 25.72
C THR A 776 -25.27 -23.74 25.06
N ILE A 777 -24.43 -24.45 24.30
CA ILE A 777 -24.83 -25.65 23.57
C ILE A 777 -23.75 -26.73 23.72
N ALA A 778 -24.11 -27.86 24.33
CA ALA A 778 -23.27 -29.06 24.42
C ALA A 778 -23.58 -29.99 23.24
N PRO A 779 -22.55 -30.52 22.53
CA PRO A 779 -22.70 -31.24 21.26
C PRO A 779 -23.44 -32.58 21.43
N ALA A 780 -23.30 -33.25 22.57
CA ALA A 780 -24.04 -34.46 22.91
C ALA A 780 -23.97 -34.80 24.41
N ASP A 781 -25.08 -35.29 24.96
CA ASP A 781 -25.11 -35.99 26.24
C ASP A 781 -24.70 -37.47 26.08
N ALA A 782 -24.69 -38.22 27.18
CA ALA A 782 -24.36 -39.65 27.19
C ALA A 782 -25.28 -40.53 26.29
N ASP A 783 -26.45 -40.02 25.89
CA ASP A 783 -27.40 -40.68 25.00
C ASP A 783 -27.34 -40.12 23.56
N GLY A 784 -26.42 -39.19 23.28
CA GLY A 784 -26.22 -38.56 21.97
C GLY A 784 -27.14 -37.37 21.68
N ASN A 785 -27.82 -36.81 22.69
CA ASN A 785 -28.73 -35.67 22.51
C ASN A 785 -28.02 -34.34 22.77
N LEU A 786 -28.27 -33.34 21.92
CA LEU A 786 -27.84 -31.97 22.16
C LEU A 786 -28.53 -31.37 23.40
N LEU A 787 -27.77 -30.65 24.22
CA LEU A 787 -28.33 -29.76 25.24
C LEU A 787 -28.07 -28.31 24.82
N ALA A 788 -29.13 -27.52 24.71
CA ALA A 788 -29.04 -26.07 24.55
C ALA A 788 -29.71 -25.39 25.73
N LYS A 789 -29.12 -24.30 26.22
CA LYS A 789 -29.60 -23.58 27.40
C LYS A 789 -29.16 -22.12 27.40
N THR A 790 -29.96 -21.24 27.99
CA THR A 790 -29.57 -19.84 28.27
C THR A 790 -29.87 -19.40 29.70
N ASP A 791 -30.73 -20.12 30.45
CA ASP A 791 -31.24 -19.71 31.77
C ASP A 791 -30.30 -20.02 32.95
N PHE A 792 -29.06 -19.51 32.91
CA PHE A 792 -28.15 -19.56 34.04
C PHE A 792 -28.44 -18.38 34.97
N GLY A 793 -28.88 -18.63 36.20
CA GLY A 793 -29.43 -17.60 37.09
C GLY A 793 -28.54 -16.34 37.21
N GLY A 794 -29.14 -15.17 36.98
CA GLY A 794 -28.43 -13.89 36.93
C GLY A 794 -28.38 -13.30 35.51
N PHE A 795 -28.42 -14.14 34.47
CA PHE A 795 -28.44 -13.74 33.06
C PHE A 795 -29.86 -13.51 32.52
N ILE A 796 -29.98 -12.94 31.30
CA ILE A 796 -31.26 -12.88 30.58
C ILE A 796 -31.80 -14.31 30.42
N GLN A 797 -33.00 -14.57 30.93
CA GLN A 797 -33.58 -15.93 30.97
C GLN A 797 -34.43 -16.27 29.73
N TYR A 798 -34.27 -15.54 28.63
CA TYR A 798 -35.00 -15.82 27.40
C TYR A 798 -34.31 -16.99 26.64
N PRO A 799 -35.08 -17.97 26.13
CA PRO A 799 -34.54 -19.25 25.64
C PRO A 799 -33.94 -19.16 24.23
N VAL A 800 -33.01 -18.22 24.00
CA VAL A 800 -32.41 -17.98 22.67
C VAL A 800 -31.72 -19.24 22.14
N ALA A 801 -30.92 -19.95 22.94
CA ALA A 801 -30.25 -21.17 22.47
C ALA A 801 -31.26 -22.32 22.19
N GLU A 802 -32.29 -22.45 23.03
CA GLU A 802 -33.29 -23.51 22.93
C GLU A 802 -34.22 -23.33 21.73
N GLU A 803 -34.60 -22.09 21.41
CA GLU A 803 -35.49 -21.75 20.29
C GLU A 803 -34.76 -21.59 18.95
N SER A 804 -33.44 -21.57 18.96
CA SER A 804 -32.60 -21.51 17.74
C SER A 804 -32.49 -22.84 17.02
N GLU A 805 -32.28 -22.78 15.70
CA GLU A 805 -31.86 -23.93 14.91
C GLU A 805 -30.42 -24.27 15.28
N LYS A 806 -30.15 -25.55 15.54
CA LYS A 806 -28.88 -26.00 16.09
C LYS A 806 -28.60 -27.45 15.73
N ALA A 807 -27.33 -27.76 15.60
CA ALA A 807 -26.83 -29.09 15.38
C ALA A 807 -25.48 -29.26 16.08
N GLY A 808 -25.07 -30.49 16.30
CA GLY A 808 -23.73 -30.79 16.80
C GLY A 808 -23.42 -32.25 16.62
N SER A 809 -22.13 -32.55 16.66
CA SER A 809 -21.60 -33.88 16.40
C SER A 809 -20.40 -34.14 17.30
N VAL A 810 -20.19 -35.42 17.63
CA VAL A 810 -19.01 -35.89 18.37
C VAL A 810 -18.42 -37.05 17.59
N ASN A 811 -17.13 -36.98 17.29
CA ASN A 811 -16.41 -38.07 16.65
C ASN A 811 -16.20 -39.20 17.68
N PRO A 812 -16.75 -40.40 17.45
CA PRO A 812 -16.68 -41.48 18.44
C PRO A 812 -15.26 -42.05 18.62
N ASP A 813 -14.34 -41.79 17.68
CA ASP A 813 -12.97 -42.32 17.73
C ASP A 813 -11.99 -41.34 18.38
N THR A 814 -12.14 -40.04 18.12
CA THR A 814 -11.24 -38.99 18.63
C THR A 814 -11.81 -38.21 19.80
N GLN A 815 -13.13 -38.17 19.97
CA GLN A 815 -13.89 -37.33 20.89
C GLN A 815 -13.97 -35.83 20.52
N ASP A 816 -13.28 -35.41 19.45
CA ASP A 816 -13.48 -34.11 18.81
C ASP A 816 -14.96 -33.84 18.54
N TRP A 817 -15.38 -32.58 18.70
CA TRP A 817 -16.78 -32.21 18.57
C TRP A 817 -16.98 -30.91 17.81
N THR A 818 -18.20 -30.78 17.28
CA THR A 818 -18.64 -29.59 16.55
C THR A 818 -20.02 -29.18 17.02
N VAL A 819 -20.28 -27.88 16.99
CA VAL A 819 -21.60 -27.29 17.26
C VAL A 819 -21.86 -26.17 16.27
N GLU A 820 -23.10 -26.10 15.79
CA GLU A 820 -23.61 -25.00 14.97
C GLU A 820 -24.90 -24.49 15.55
N VAL A 821 -25.07 -23.16 15.51
CA VAL A 821 -26.32 -22.52 15.88
C VAL A 821 -26.62 -21.36 14.94
N LYS A 822 -27.89 -21.30 14.55
CA LYS A 822 -28.50 -20.22 13.77
C LYS A 822 -29.56 -19.55 14.65
N ILE A 823 -29.23 -18.37 15.18
CA ILE A 823 -30.04 -17.62 16.13
C ILE A 823 -30.80 -16.51 15.40
N PRO A 824 -32.14 -16.55 15.34
CA PRO A 824 -32.92 -15.47 14.76
C PRO A 824 -32.82 -14.20 15.60
N TRP A 825 -32.50 -13.07 14.97
CA TRP A 825 -32.41 -11.77 15.68
C TRP A 825 -33.70 -11.40 16.39
N VAL A 826 -34.85 -11.80 15.84
CA VAL A 826 -36.17 -11.59 16.42
C VAL A 826 -36.34 -12.16 17.83
N LEU A 827 -35.50 -13.12 18.25
CA LEU A 827 -35.51 -13.63 19.62
C LEU A 827 -34.85 -12.69 20.64
N MET A 828 -34.11 -11.67 20.19
CA MET A 828 -33.35 -10.73 21.04
C MET A 828 -33.91 -9.30 20.99
N ILE A 829 -34.89 -9.02 20.13
CA ILE A 829 -35.46 -7.68 19.95
C ILE A 829 -36.27 -7.25 21.17
N GLY A 830 -35.89 -6.12 21.77
CA GLY A 830 -36.64 -5.45 22.83
C GLY A 830 -36.19 -5.78 24.25
N ASP A 831 -35.08 -6.49 24.39
CA ASP A 831 -34.50 -6.88 25.67
C ASP A 831 -33.43 -5.91 26.17
N PHE A 832 -32.86 -5.09 25.28
CA PHE A 832 -31.84 -4.10 25.62
C PHE A 832 -32.43 -2.71 25.79
N SER A 833 -31.70 -1.84 26.49
CA SER A 833 -32.17 -0.49 26.77
C SER A 833 -32.14 0.42 25.52
N GLY A 834 -31.16 0.18 24.64
CA GLY A 834 -31.07 0.76 23.30
C GLY A 834 -32.20 0.35 22.35
N ASP A 835 -32.95 -0.71 22.63
CA ASP A 835 -34.03 -1.11 21.71
C ASP A 835 -35.17 -0.10 21.65
N ILE A 836 -35.74 0.13 20.46
CA ILE A 836 -36.90 1.00 20.22
C ILE A 836 -38.07 0.64 21.14
N ALA A 837 -38.25 -0.65 21.43
CA ALA A 837 -39.31 -1.13 22.30
C ALA A 837 -39.14 -0.70 23.77
N GLN A 838 -37.92 -0.39 24.20
CA GLN A 838 -37.54 -0.01 25.56
C GLN A 838 -37.12 1.45 25.72
N GLY A 839 -36.78 2.15 24.63
CA GLY A 839 -36.58 3.59 24.67
C GLY A 839 -35.65 4.24 23.66
N ASP A 840 -34.98 3.49 22.75
CA ASP A 840 -34.02 4.04 21.76
C ASP A 840 -33.04 5.02 22.42
N VAL A 841 -32.22 4.48 23.33
CA VAL A 841 -31.39 5.25 24.26
C VAL A 841 -30.15 5.85 23.60
N ASP A 842 -29.64 5.18 22.57
CA ASP A 842 -28.57 5.63 21.68
C ASP A 842 -29.08 6.62 20.61
N GLY A 843 -30.36 6.56 20.25
CA GLY A 843 -31.04 7.57 19.43
C GLY A 843 -30.79 7.42 17.94
N ASP A 844 -30.39 6.23 17.50
CA ASP A 844 -30.20 5.90 16.09
C ASP A 844 -31.52 5.51 15.41
N GLY A 845 -32.57 5.25 16.18
CA GLY A 845 -33.88 4.87 15.67
C GLY A 845 -33.96 3.39 15.24
N GLU A 846 -33.03 2.56 15.70
CA GLU A 846 -32.90 1.13 15.41
C GLU A 846 -32.92 0.31 16.72
N ASN A 847 -32.97 -1.02 16.60
CA ASN A 847 -32.80 -1.91 17.76
C ASN A 847 -31.35 -2.36 17.78
N VAL A 848 -30.85 -2.81 18.93
CA VAL A 848 -29.50 -3.40 19.07
C VAL A 848 -29.35 -4.62 18.14
N PHE A 849 -30.44 -5.37 17.94
CA PHE A 849 -30.52 -6.48 16.98
C PHE A 849 -31.80 -6.35 16.12
N PRO A 850 -31.80 -6.71 14.82
CA PRO A 850 -30.64 -7.09 14.01
C PRO A 850 -29.65 -5.92 13.91
N PRO A 851 -28.35 -6.21 13.86
CA PRO A 851 -27.32 -5.18 13.82
C PRO A 851 -27.16 -4.59 12.42
N SER A 852 -26.57 -3.40 12.36
CA SER A 852 -26.10 -2.72 11.17
C SER A 852 -24.58 -2.88 11.00
N VAL A 853 -24.08 -2.68 9.78
CA VAL A 853 -22.63 -2.67 9.51
C VAL A 853 -22.00 -1.50 10.26
N GLY A 854 -21.00 -1.79 11.09
CA GLY A 854 -20.30 -0.84 11.94
C GLY A 854 -20.66 -0.95 13.42
N ASP A 855 -21.77 -1.62 13.75
CA ASP A 855 -22.26 -1.76 15.12
C ASP A 855 -21.29 -2.56 15.99
N VAL A 856 -21.27 -2.24 17.29
CA VAL A 856 -20.42 -2.89 18.28
C VAL A 856 -21.24 -3.27 19.50
N VAL A 857 -21.17 -4.54 19.87
CA VAL A 857 -21.88 -5.10 21.03
C VAL A 857 -20.89 -5.70 22.04
N GLY A 858 -21.35 -5.87 23.28
CA GLY A 858 -20.56 -6.54 24.31
C GLY A 858 -20.47 -8.05 24.07
N PHE A 859 -19.28 -8.63 24.19
CA PHE A 859 -19.02 -10.01 23.79
C PHE A 859 -17.89 -10.70 24.56
N ALA A 860 -18.01 -12.02 24.70
CA ALA A 860 -16.90 -12.93 25.02
C ALA A 860 -17.27 -14.35 24.57
N ALA A 861 -16.29 -15.14 24.11
CA ALA A 861 -16.46 -16.58 23.89
C ALA A 861 -15.64 -17.37 24.92
N PHE A 862 -15.96 -18.66 25.07
CA PHE A 862 -15.39 -19.50 26.11
C PHE A 862 -14.74 -20.76 25.54
N GLY A 863 -13.60 -21.15 26.10
CA GLY A 863 -13.05 -22.50 25.98
C GLY A 863 -13.38 -23.27 27.25
N ILE A 864 -14.17 -24.34 27.12
CA ILE A 864 -14.68 -25.12 28.25
C ILE A 864 -14.44 -26.59 27.95
N ASP A 865 -13.68 -27.21 28.83
CA ASP A 865 -13.22 -28.59 28.75
C ASP A 865 -13.46 -29.30 30.09
N VAL A 866 -14.08 -30.47 30.07
CA VAL A 866 -14.55 -31.19 31.25
C VAL A 866 -14.27 -32.68 31.16
N ASP A 867 -13.21 -33.13 31.83
CA ASP A 867 -12.93 -34.59 31.88
C ASP A 867 -13.65 -35.32 33.01
N SER A 868 -14.14 -34.58 34.02
CA SER A 868 -14.58 -35.19 35.27
C SER A 868 -15.77 -34.51 35.93
N SER A 869 -16.57 -35.31 36.65
CA SER A 869 -17.69 -34.82 37.48
C SER A 869 -17.28 -33.86 38.62
N ALA A 870 -15.98 -33.59 38.81
CA ALA A 870 -15.47 -32.67 39.81
C ALA A 870 -15.41 -31.21 39.32
N GLY A 871 -15.58 -30.96 38.01
CA GLY A 871 -15.51 -29.65 37.37
C GLY A 871 -14.68 -29.69 36.09
N TYR A 872 -14.52 -28.53 35.45
CA TYR A 872 -13.72 -28.34 34.23
C TYR A 872 -12.22 -28.59 34.45
N SER A 873 -11.58 -29.16 33.44
CA SER A 873 -10.13 -29.29 33.27
C SER A 873 -9.54 -28.00 32.70
N PHE A 874 -10.23 -27.41 31.71
CA PHE A 874 -9.91 -26.09 31.18
C PHE A 874 -11.14 -25.18 31.11
N PHE A 875 -10.97 -23.93 31.54
CA PHE A 875 -12.03 -22.93 31.49
C PHE A 875 -11.43 -21.54 31.35
N ALA A 876 -11.64 -20.96 30.19
CA ALA A 876 -11.17 -19.62 29.87
C ALA A 876 -12.20 -18.84 29.06
N CYS A 877 -12.13 -17.51 29.16
CA CYS A 877 -12.90 -16.61 28.32
C CYS A 877 -11.96 -15.61 27.64
N THR A 878 -12.45 -14.98 26.59
CA THR A 878 -11.62 -14.18 25.68
C THR A 878 -11.56 -12.71 26.05
N HIS A 879 -11.79 -12.43 27.33
CA HIS A 879 -11.78 -11.10 27.94
C HIS A 879 -10.94 -11.15 29.22
N GLU A 880 -10.40 -9.99 29.63
CA GLU A 880 -9.55 -9.89 30.84
C GLU A 880 -10.28 -10.33 32.12
N PHE A 881 -11.61 -10.24 32.10
CA PHE A 881 -12.45 -10.54 33.23
C PHE A 881 -13.60 -11.45 32.81
N MET A 882 -13.99 -12.35 33.70
CA MET A 882 -15.19 -13.15 33.49
C MET A 882 -16.43 -12.25 33.50
N PRO A 883 -17.45 -12.50 32.64
CA PRO A 883 -18.66 -11.67 32.59
C PRO A 883 -19.36 -11.46 33.94
N TRP A 884 -19.38 -12.46 34.81
CA TRP A 884 -19.98 -12.38 36.15
C TRP A 884 -19.17 -11.61 37.20
N GLU A 885 -18.01 -11.08 36.84
CA GLU A 885 -17.25 -10.17 37.71
C GLU A 885 -17.78 -8.73 37.67
N GLY A 886 -18.63 -8.39 36.71
CA GLY A 886 -19.36 -7.12 36.64
C GLY A 886 -18.47 -5.92 36.35
N VAL A 887 -17.48 -6.09 35.47
CA VAL A 887 -16.48 -5.08 35.13
C VAL A 887 -16.50 -4.65 33.66
N GLY A 888 -17.39 -5.25 32.84
CA GLY A 888 -17.45 -5.05 31.40
C GLY A 888 -17.25 -6.36 30.63
N LEU A 889 -17.39 -6.29 29.32
CA LEU A 889 -17.19 -7.35 28.33
C LEU A 889 -16.19 -6.91 27.26
N GLY A 890 -15.75 -7.85 26.41
CA GLY A 890 -15.05 -7.53 25.17
C GLY A 890 -15.99 -6.99 24.09
N GLU A 891 -15.48 -6.84 22.87
CA GLU A 891 -16.22 -6.27 21.75
C GLU A 891 -16.44 -7.31 20.63
N LEU A 892 -17.64 -7.32 20.05
CA LEU A 892 -17.96 -7.97 18.77
C LEU A 892 -18.42 -6.88 17.81
N ARG A 893 -17.74 -6.75 16.67
CA ARG A 893 -18.08 -5.74 15.65
C ARG A 893 -18.79 -6.40 14.47
N PHE A 894 -19.89 -5.82 14.03
CA PHE A 894 -20.58 -6.26 12.83
C PHE A 894 -20.00 -5.57 11.60
N VAL A 895 -19.52 -6.35 10.63
CA VAL A 895 -18.89 -5.82 9.41
C VAL A 895 -19.60 -6.34 8.17
N GLY A 896 -19.45 -5.64 7.04
CA GLY A 896 -19.98 -6.06 5.75
C GLY A 896 -19.37 -7.38 5.26
N SER A 897 -19.91 -7.92 4.17
CA SER A 897 -19.31 -9.08 3.51
C SER A 897 -17.92 -8.71 2.98
N VAL A 898 -16.97 -9.62 3.14
CA VAL A 898 -15.67 -9.53 2.48
C VAL A 898 -15.90 -9.92 1.01
N GLU A 899 -15.62 -9.00 0.08
CA GLU A 899 -15.72 -9.24 -1.37
C GLU A 899 -14.60 -10.16 -1.89
#